data_AF-A0A1H1WTF4-F1
#
_entry.id   AF-A0A1H1WTF4-F1
#
_cell.length_a   1.000
_cell.length_b   1.000
_cell.length_c   1.000
_cell.angle_alpha   90.00
_cell.angle_beta   90.00
_cell.angle_gamma   90.00
#
_symmetry.space_group_name_H-M   'P 1'
#
loop_
_entity.id
_entity.type
_entity.pdbx_description
1 polymer ?
#
loop_
_entity_poly.entity_id
_entity_poly.type
_entity_poly.pdbx_seq_one_letter_code
_entity_poly.pdbx_strand_id
1 'polypeptide(L)'
;MDQLATVVLRRTGRVTVIGGGQVPADGAGWLTALEADLAGRGWVMDVPLRRAATRLPVTVRVQWADWLLAVLDEETGADRPLVPLYRSFPDTPRDPGAVFVRRLLTHLLAAPDAPCVLCGRDEIGSPLDPCGHLVCPACFPPSQVSGCPVCGRRLTAGSSYLTPVAPPPTVAREKPQFVAEIPPVRVAGLETDPFTAAVQLRDQLVARPGALAESDRSDLRALVAVTAPGRLDWLPETVPSRETQALLVAWALRESPAAVDAARARWETVTDVARTLWAYSDGDPGLLVAGSPRVRPVPRPLRRAVLAHLQSRGAVNAAEDMLRHGTVWKRLGERLHPYEKVTSHPAAAVAFAALRGTRAARSGDLGRAILAHAGDQLELSSYPDGTVAVRLRSHASLVERALAGGDVPAAARLLTQRPGDLWRRLDHLLRSAGDSPSALSAVTAAVRTTATRVAPGVLSAAAAQLNHRDATVRASPADVAVLRRSRVDALAARRARAHARDAVPLVTAFGSVLGSALGSAVDYPGSAPAPAPSVDSSSAGSAAREDGSPGAATLVGGRPGPAMPRRIFFPKGSTVTTWTEPENRAALPATVIETVRSTVDGELVRRASGLLRFDLAVLDARLAEVPAPVRERAGSAQLAGWPRGSMRELPTAGVLRLFLHWEEPEKIRVDLDLSCAFFGAEWQRAGWCDYTNLRFAGDAAIHSGDLTSAPAPLGATEYLDLDVDRLVAAGARYAVPMIFSFNAVPFETLPAAIAGLMLPLRGGEQFDAARVAQRFDLQGVAQMMMPFVVDLERRRLLWTDLTLPGTAEYYDVGQFGDQLARAAADQQEHFLGGHRTTVLDVLAWHAAARADRIVIVHADGTRTEVPASPAAIRAAAALPSGEPAASIAPGTTMLAGAVDATGLDGLTPGPGSVALTVTGHPGSRWTALSTIDLFGELPPAVTG
;
A
#
# COMPACT_ATOMS: atom_id res chain seq x y z
N MET A 1 -9.09 28.42 -10.03
CA MET A 1 -10.10 27.83 -9.11
C MET A 1 -9.42 27.50 -7.79
N ASP A 2 -10.15 27.50 -6.68
CA ASP A 2 -9.60 27.31 -5.32
C ASP A 2 -9.28 25.81 -5.02
N GLN A 3 -8.29 25.56 -4.15
CA GLN A 3 -7.88 24.24 -3.66
C GLN A 3 -9.06 23.42 -3.14
N LEU A 4 -10.05 24.09 -2.54
CA LEU A 4 -11.28 23.47 -2.08
C LEU A 4 -12.06 22.76 -3.20
N ALA A 5 -12.22 23.41 -4.36
CA ALA A 5 -12.98 22.86 -5.47
C ALA A 5 -12.31 21.58 -6.01
N THR A 6 -10.98 21.55 -6.03
CA THR A 6 -10.20 20.36 -6.42
C THR A 6 -10.42 19.21 -5.45
N VAL A 7 -10.39 19.47 -4.13
CA VAL A 7 -10.66 18.42 -3.12
C VAL A 7 -12.07 17.86 -3.26
N VAL A 8 -13.08 18.72 -3.45
CA VAL A 8 -14.48 18.30 -3.64
C VAL A 8 -14.62 17.43 -4.90
N LEU A 9 -14.06 17.85 -6.02
CA LEU A 9 -14.10 17.09 -7.28
C LEU A 9 -13.46 15.70 -7.13
N ARG A 10 -12.22 15.63 -6.62
CA ARG A 10 -11.50 14.36 -6.45
C ARG A 10 -12.22 13.38 -5.51
N ARG A 11 -12.86 13.90 -4.45
CA ARG A 11 -13.50 13.07 -3.41
C ARG A 11 -14.91 12.63 -3.71
N THR A 12 -15.64 13.40 -4.52
CA THR A 12 -17.08 13.20 -4.72
C THR A 12 -17.46 12.98 -6.18
N GLY A 13 -16.56 13.28 -7.12
CA GLY A 13 -16.90 13.40 -8.54
C GLY A 13 -17.80 14.58 -8.85
N ARG A 14 -18.01 15.53 -7.92
CA ARG A 14 -18.92 16.67 -8.11
C ARG A 14 -18.15 17.97 -8.22
N VAL A 15 -18.68 18.88 -9.04
CA VAL A 15 -18.05 20.15 -9.38
C VAL A 15 -19.01 21.31 -9.22
N THR A 16 -18.51 22.44 -8.72
CA THR A 16 -19.26 23.69 -8.67
C THR A 16 -19.12 24.46 -9.97
N VAL A 17 -20.25 24.98 -10.46
CA VAL A 17 -20.32 25.87 -11.61
C VAL A 17 -20.49 27.30 -11.10
N ILE A 18 -19.55 28.20 -11.41
CA ILE A 18 -19.58 29.60 -10.94
C ILE A 18 -20.14 30.50 -12.05
N GLY A 19 -21.25 31.18 -11.76
CA GLY A 19 -21.89 32.15 -12.65
C GLY A 19 -23.12 31.58 -13.37
N GLY A 20 -24.30 32.15 -13.06
CA GLY A 20 -25.56 31.83 -13.73
C GLY A 20 -26.03 33.02 -14.55
N GLY A 21 -26.00 32.91 -15.87
CA GLY A 21 -26.48 33.93 -16.80
C GLY A 21 -27.49 33.40 -17.82
N GLN A 22 -27.85 34.24 -18.80
CA GLN A 22 -28.55 33.76 -20.00
C GLN A 22 -27.67 32.73 -20.74
N VAL A 23 -28.31 31.73 -21.35
CA VAL A 23 -27.61 30.72 -22.16
C VAL A 23 -26.88 31.42 -23.31
N PRO A 24 -25.54 31.34 -23.39
CA PRO A 24 -24.81 31.85 -24.55
C PRO A 24 -25.28 31.15 -25.83
N ALA A 25 -25.35 31.88 -26.95
CA ALA A 25 -25.87 31.36 -28.22
C ALA A 25 -25.11 30.11 -28.72
N ASP A 26 -23.84 29.97 -28.36
CA ASP A 26 -22.95 28.86 -28.72
C ASP A 26 -22.77 27.83 -27.58
N GLY A 27 -23.50 27.97 -26.47
CA GLY A 27 -23.33 27.16 -25.27
C GLY A 27 -23.51 25.65 -25.50
N ALA A 28 -24.46 25.25 -26.36
CA ALA A 28 -24.70 23.84 -26.68
C ALA A 28 -23.56 23.21 -27.52
N GLY A 29 -23.00 23.97 -28.46
CA GLY A 29 -21.87 23.52 -29.27
C GLY A 29 -20.60 23.38 -28.43
N TRP A 30 -20.33 24.39 -27.59
CA TRP A 30 -19.23 24.34 -26.62
C TRP A 30 -19.35 23.15 -25.66
N LEU A 31 -20.56 22.90 -25.12
CA LEU A 31 -20.78 21.79 -24.20
C LEU A 31 -20.58 20.44 -24.88
N THR A 32 -20.99 20.29 -26.13
CA THR A 32 -20.77 19.04 -26.89
C THR A 32 -19.29 18.73 -27.04
N ALA A 33 -18.45 19.74 -27.27
CA ALA A 33 -16.99 19.58 -27.32
C ALA A 33 -16.45 19.14 -25.96
N LEU A 34 -16.86 19.79 -24.87
CA LEU A 34 -16.46 19.42 -23.52
C LEU A 34 -16.92 18.00 -23.13
N GLU A 35 -18.14 17.60 -23.51
CA GLU A 35 -18.65 16.24 -23.28
C GLU A 35 -17.82 15.19 -24.04
N ALA A 36 -17.31 15.51 -25.23
CA ALA A 36 -16.39 14.64 -25.96
C ALA A 36 -15.02 14.55 -25.25
N ASP A 37 -14.48 15.67 -24.77
CA ASP A 37 -13.23 15.69 -24.01
C ASP A 37 -13.32 14.90 -22.70
N LEU A 38 -14.46 14.97 -22.00
CA LEU A 38 -14.72 14.18 -20.80
C LEU A 38 -14.88 12.69 -21.13
N ALA A 39 -15.60 12.35 -22.20
CA ALA A 39 -15.77 10.96 -22.63
C ALA A 39 -14.41 10.32 -22.97
N GLY A 40 -13.49 11.06 -23.59
CA GLY A 40 -12.11 10.64 -23.83
C GLY A 40 -11.28 10.38 -22.56
N ARG A 41 -11.76 10.82 -21.39
CA ARG A 41 -11.17 10.57 -20.06
C ARG A 41 -11.97 9.56 -19.23
N GLY A 42 -12.98 8.94 -19.83
CA GLY A 42 -13.88 8.01 -19.15
C GLY A 42 -14.89 8.70 -18.21
N TRP A 43 -15.23 9.97 -18.46
CA TRP A 43 -16.20 10.73 -17.68
C TRP A 43 -17.41 11.14 -18.53
N VAL A 44 -18.58 11.19 -17.90
CA VAL A 44 -19.81 11.79 -18.46
C VAL A 44 -20.44 12.74 -17.45
N MET A 45 -21.17 13.73 -17.92
CA MET A 45 -21.90 14.65 -17.03
C MET A 45 -23.28 14.09 -16.68
N ASP A 46 -23.71 14.29 -15.44
CA ASP A 46 -25.11 14.14 -15.08
C ASP A 46 -25.98 15.28 -15.67
N VAL A 47 -27.29 15.08 -15.68
CA VAL A 47 -28.24 16.05 -16.25
C VAL A 47 -28.19 17.42 -15.54
N PRO A 48 -28.13 17.51 -14.20
CA PRO A 48 -27.95 18.78 -13.49
C PRO A 48 -26.69 19.56 -13.90
N LEU A 49 -25.53 18.91 -13.94
CA LEU A 49 -24.26 19.53 -14.30
C LEU A 49 -24.30 20.03 -15.74
N ARG A 50 -24.80 19.20 -16.67
CA ARG A 50 -24.97 19.57 -18.08
C ARG A 50 -25.79 20.86 -18.24
N ARG A 51 -26.93 20.95 -17.53
CA ARG A 51 -27.80 22.14 -17.54
C ARG A 51 -27.12 23.38 -16.97
N ALA A 52 -26.36 23.22 -15.89
CA ALA A 52 -25.62 24.32 -15.27
C ALA A 52 -24.47 24.79 -16.16
N ALA A 53 -23.67 23.88 -16.70
CA ALA A 53 -22.54 24.17 -17.59
C ALA A 53 -22.98 24.91 -18.86
N THR A 54 -24.13 24.58 -19.45
CA THR A 54 -24.70 25.29 -20.61
C THR A 54 -24.91 26.79 -20.36
N ARG A 55 -25.04 27.23 -19.09
CA ARG A 55 -25.29 28.61 -18.69
C ARG A 55 -24.04 29.37 -18.24
N LEU A 56 -22.86 28.73 -18.30
CA LEU A 56 -21.61 29.39 -17.92
C LEU A 56 -21.33 30.59 -18.84
N PRO A 57 -21.03 31.77 -18.27
CA PRO A 57 -20.62 32.92 -19.06
C PRO A 57 -19.37 32.63 -19.90
N VAL A 58 -19.31 33.21 -21.11
CA VAL A 58 -18.17 33.07 -22.04
C VAL A 58 -16.84 33.46 -21.38
N THR A 59 -16.86 34.41 -20.45
CA THR A 59 -15.67 34.91 -19.74
C THR A 59 -15.05 33.90 -18.77
N VAL A 60 -15.80 32.88 -18.31
CA VAL A 60 -15.33 31.92 -17.30
C VAL A 60 -15.35 30.47 -17.78
N ARG A 61 -16.18 30.13 -18.79
CA ARG A 61 -16.41 28.73 -19.19
C ARG A 61 -15.14 28.00 -19.65
N VAL A 62 -14.22 28.69 -20.32
CA VAL A 62 -12.96 28.11 -20.79
C VAL A 62 -12.06 27.79 -19.60
N GLN A 63 -11.82 28.75 -18.72
CA GLN A 63 -11.00 28.54 -17.50
C GLN A 63 -11.59 27.45 -16.59
N TRP A 64 -12.92 27.37 -16.51
CA TRP A 64 -13.60 26.33 -15.75
C TRP A 64 -13.42 24.95 -16.38
N ALA A 65 -13.57 24.82 -17.70
CA ALA A 65 -13.34 23.58 -18.42
C ALA A 65 -11.87 23.14 -18.34
N ASP A 66 -10.93 24.06 -18.57
CA ASP A 66 -9.49 23.78 -18.49
C ASP A 66 -9.11 23.27 -17.10
N TRP A 67 -9.63 23.89 -16.03
CA TRP A 67 -9.41 23.41 -14.67
C TRP A 67 -10.04 22.05 -14.43
N LEU A 68 -11.29 21.82 -14.86
CA LEU A 68 -11.95 20.52 -14.71
C LEU A 68 -11.16 19.43 -15.41
N LEU A 69 -10.82 19.62 -16.69
CA LEU A 69 -10.06 18.65 -17.48
C LEU A 69 -8.67 18.42 -16.87
N ALA A 70 -7.97 19.46 -16.41
CA ALA A 70 -6.67 19.32 -15.77
C ALA A 70 -6.72 18.48 -14.48
N VAL A 71 -7.74 18.65 -13.63
CA VAL A 71 -7.91 17.83 -12.42
C VAL A 71 -8.21 16.38 -12.78
N LEU A 72 -9.04 16.13 -13.80
CA LEU A 72 -9.35 14.78 -14.25
C LEU A 72 -8.15 14.09 -14.92
N ASP A 73 -7.34 14.85 -15.64
CA ASP A 73 -6.10 14.40 -16.24
C ASP A 73 -5.08 14.02 -15.16
N GLU A 74 -4.96 14.80 -14.08
CA GLU A 74 -4.10 14.47 -12.93
C GLU A 74 -4.50 13.13 -12.29
N GLU A 75 -5.81 12.84 -12.17
CA GLU A 75 -6.31 11.58 -11.59
C GLU A 75 -5.94 10.34 -12.42
N THR A 76 -5.90 10.44 -13.75
CA THR A 76 -5.48 9.31 -14.61
C THR A 76 -3.99 9.32 -14.92
N GLY A 77 -3.31 10.47 -14.74
CA GLY A 77 -1.94 10.72 -15.17
C GLY A 77 -1.81 11.32 -16.57
N ALA A 78 -2.91 11.70 -17.21
CA ALA A 78 -2.94 12.26 -18.56
C ALA A 78 -2.47 13.73 -18.63
N ASP A 79 -2.17 14.33 -17.48
CA ASP A 79 -1.72 15.72 -17.33
C ASP A 79 -0.28 15.95 -17.80
N ARG A 80 0.39 14.89 -18.25
CA ARG A 80 1.79 14.85 -18.68
C ARG A 80 1.98 13.93 -19.89
N PRO A 81 3.01 14.16 -20.72
CA PRO A 81 3.28 13.31 -21.87
C PRO A 81 3.87 11.95 -21.45
N LEU A 82 3.09 10.87 -21.60
CA LEU A 82 3.53 9.51 -21.31
C LEU A 82 4.15 8.83 -22.54
N VAL A 83 5.34 9.32 -22.95
CA VAL A 83 6.03 8.87 -24.16
C VAL A 83 7.19 7.93 -23.80
N PRO A 84 7.21 6.68 -24.30
CA PRO A 84 8.24 5.71 -23.98
C PRO A 84 9.49 5.89 -24.84
N LEU A 85 10.59 5.15 -24.56
CA LEU A 85 11.80 5.20 -25.38
C LEU A 85 11.49 4.94 -26.85
N TYR A 86 10.82 3.83 -27.17
CA TYR A 86 10.44 3.48 -28.53
C TYR A 86 9.04 3.99 -28.84
N ARG A 87 8.94 5.02 -29.70
CA ARG A 87 7.68 5.62 -30.12
C ARG A 87 6.75 4.64 -30.85
N SER A 88 7.30 3.54 -31.36
CA SER A 88 6.55 2.48 -32.03
C SER A 88 5.89 1.46 -31.08
N PHE A 89 6.08 1.56 -29.76
CA PHE A 89 5.50 0.61 -28.81
C PHE A 89 3.98 0.38 -29.06
N PRO A 90 3.50 -0.88 -29.12
CA PRO A 90 4.16 -2.14 -28.73
C PRO A 90 5.11 -2.77 -29.76
N ASP A 91 5.31 -2.16 -30.92
CA ASP A 91 6.24 -2.64 -31.95
C ASP A 91 7.69 -2.23 -31.65
N THR A 92 8.24 -2.75 -30.55
CA THR A 92 9.65 -2.56 -30.17
C THR A 92 10.58 -3.53 -30.91
N PRO A 93 11.90 -3.26 -30.99
CA PRO A 93 12.84 -4.14 -31.68
C PRO A 93 12.74 -5.62 -31.24
N ARG A 94 12.76 -6.55 -32.21
CA ARG A 94 12.61 -8.00 -31.97
C ARG A 94 13.90 -8.71 -31.57
N ASP A 95 15.06 -8.09 -31.81
CA ASP A 95 16.37 -8.63 -31.43
C ASP A 95 17.08 -7.66 -30.46
N PRO A 96 16.81 -7.79 -29.14
CA PRO A 96 17.45 -6.96 -28.12
C PRO A 96 18.97 -7.08 -28.10
N GLY A 97 19.51 -8.26 -28.43
CA GLY A 97 20.96 -8.51 -28.49
C GLY A 97 21.63 -7.69 -29.58
N ALA A 98 21.05 -7.68 -30.79
CA ALA A 98 21.55 -6.83 -31.87
C ALA A 98 21.44 -5.34 -31.54
N VAL A 99 20.37 -4.91 -30.87
CA VAL A 99 20.25 -3.53 -30.40
C VAL A 99 21.35 -3.19 -29.39
N PHE A 100 21.60 -4.06 -28.40
CA PHE A 100 22.66 -3.87 -27.42
C PHE A 100 24.05 -3.76 -28.08
N VAL A 101 24.37 -4.65 -29.03
CA VAL A 101 25.65 -4.58 -29.77
C VAL A 101 25.77 -3.27 -30.55
N ARG A 102 24.72 -2.83 -31.25
CA ARG A 102 24.71 -1.54 -31.96
C ARG A 102 24.93 -0.36 -31.01
N ARG A 103 24.29 -0.38 -29.84
CA ARG A 103 24.50 0.63 -28.78
C ARG A 103 25.94 0.65 -28.31
N LEU A 104 26.50 -0.52 -28.00
CA LEU A 104 27.87 -0.67 -27.50
C LEU A 104 28.90 -0.17 -28.52
N LEU A 105 28.78 -0.59 -29.79
CA LEU A 105 29.67 -0.12 -30.86
C LEU A 105 29.59 1.39 -31.04
N THR A 106 28.38 1.95 -31.07
CA THR A 106 28.18 3.40 -31.15
C THR A 106 28.80 4.12 -29.94
N HIS A 107 28.61 3.58 -28.73
CA HIS A 107 29.14 4.17 -27.51
C HIS A 107 30.68 4.18 -27.47
N LEU A 108 31.31 3.10 -27.92
CA LEU A 108 32.78 2.94 -27.84
C LEU A 108 33.53 3.59 -29.00
N LEU A 109 32.92 3.67 -30.19
CA LEU A 109 33.65 3.97 -31.43
C LEU A 109 33.14 5.20 -32.18
N ALA A 110 32.00 5.80 -31.80
CA ALA A 110 31.55 7.03 -32.45
C ALA A 110 32.47 8.21 -32.08
N ALA A 111 32.98 8.91 -33.09
CA ALA A 111 33.84 10.07 -32.94
C ALA A 111 33.32 11.23 -33.82
N PRO A 112 33.56 12.49 -33.43
CA PRO A 112 33.26 13.64 -34.29
C PRO A 112 33.95 13.49 -35.65
N ASP A 113 33.25 13.88 -36.72
CA ASP A 113 33.74 13.90 -38.11
C ASP A 113 34.16 12.53 -38.70
N ALA A 114 33.96 11.42 -37.97
CA ALA A 114 34.16 10.07 -38.48
C ALA A 114 32.88 9.53 -39.14
N PRO A 115 32.97 8.58 -40.09
CA PRO A 115 31.80 7.89 -40.61
C PRO A 115 31.15 7.01 -39.55
N CYS A 116 29.83 6.82 -39.65
CA CYS A 116 29.06 6.02 -38.70
C CYS A 116 29.61 4.59 -38.60
N VAL A 117 29.98 4.15 -37.38
CA VAL A 117 30.47 2.79 -37.12
C VAL A 117 29.50 1.67 -37.53
N LEU A 118 28.20 1.97 -37.64
CA LEU A 118 27.18 0.98 -37.98
C LEU A 118 26.88 0.89 -39.49
N CYS A 119 26.86 2.02 -40.21
CA CYS A 119 26.45 2.06 -41.62
C CYS A 119 27.45 2.72 -42.58
N GLY A 120 28.56 3.27 -42.07
CA GLY A 120 29.61 3.91 -42.86
C GLY A 120 29.27 5.26 -43.47
N ARG A 121 28.10 5.86 -43.17
CA ARG A 121 27.73 7.21 -43.66
C ARG A 121 28.46 8.30 -42.89
N ASP A 122 28.91 9.34 -43.59
CA ASP A 122 29.63 10.49 -43.01
C ASP A 122 28.75 11.38 -42.11
N GLU A 123 27.43 11.25 -42.21
CA GLU A 123 26.45 12.02 -41.44
C GLU A 123 26.16 11.40 -40.06
N ILE A 124 27.16 11.40 -39.17
CA ILE A 124 26.90 11.24 -37.74
C ILE A 124 26.31 12.57 -37.23
N GLY A 125 25.09 12.55 -36.67
CA GLY A 125 24.41 13.76 -36.22
C GLY A 125 25.17 14.50 -35.12
N SER A 126 24.77 15.75 -34.83
CA SER A 126 25.35 16.54 -33.73
C SER A 126 25.22 15.81 -32.37
N PRO A 127 26.13 16.08 -31.41
CA PRO A 127 26.04 15.53 -30.07
C PRO A 127 24.65 15.72 -29.45
N LEU A 128 24.08 14.64 -28.91
CA LEU A 128 22.76 14.68 -28.30
C LEU A 128 22.79 15.38 -26.94
N ASP A 129 21.99 16.41 -26.74
CA ASP A 129 21.85 17.08 -25.44
C ASP A 129 20.89 16.31 -24.51
N PRO A 130 21.26 15.96 -23.26
CA PRO A 130 22.48 16.35 -22.52
C PRO A 130 23.55 15.24 -22.38
N CYS A 131 23.44 14.12 -23.10
CA CYS A 131 24.37 13.00 -22.94
C CYS A 131 25.66 13.12 -23.77
N GLY A 132 25.70 13.98 -24.79
CA GLY A 132 26.82 14.18 -25.70
C GLY A 132 27.05 13.04 -26.70
N HIS A 133 26.23 11.97 -26.68
CA HIS A 133 26.40 10.84 -27.62
C HIS A 133 26.20 11.28 -29.06
N LEU A 134 27.05 10.77 -29.94
CA LEU A 134 26.97 10.96 -31.37
C LEU A 134 26.17 9.81 -31.99
N VAL A 135 25.04 10.13 -32.60
CA VAL A 135 24.08 9.12 -33.09
C VAL A 135 23.77 9.40 -34.55
N CYS A 136 23.86 8.37 -35.39
CA CYS A 136 23.48 8.46 -36.80
C CYS A 136 21.95 8.35 -36.96
N PRO A 137 21.26 9.39 -37.48
CA PRO A 137 19.80 9.37 -37.64
C PRO A 137 19.30 8.28 -38.61
N ALA A 138 20.16 7.76 -39.50
CA ALA A 138 19.80 6.65 -40.37
C ALA A 138 19.79 5.30 -39.62
N CYS A 139 20.70 5.11 -38.66
CA CYS A 139 20.76 3.88 -37.86
C CYS A 139 19.80 3.89 -36.68
N PHE A 140 19.50 5.09 -36.17
CA PHE A 140 18.53 5.33 -35.12
C PHE A 140 17.61 6.48 -35.56
N PRO A 141 16.49 6.17 -36.25
CA PRO A 141 15.59 7.20 -36.72
C PRO A 141 14.96 7.98 -35.57
N PRO A 142 14.97 9.32 -35.57
CA PRO A 142 14.36 10.13 -34.51
C PRO A 142 12.84 10.01 -34.47
N SER A 143 12.22 9.53 -35.54
CA SER A 143 10.81 9.15 -35.56
C SER A 143 10.50 7.88 -34.78
N GLN A 144 11.51 7.07 -34.45
CA GLN A 144 11.34 5.80 -33.73
C GLN A 144 11.69 5.89 -32.24
N VAL A 145 12.51 6.87 -31.82
CA VAL A 145 12.96 7.01 -30.43
C VAL A 145 12.63 8.38 -29.83
N SER A 146 12.39 8.44 -28.52
CA SER A 146 12.12 9.69 -27.77
C SER A 146 13.29 10.14 -26.89
N GLY A 147 14.28 9.27 -26.68
CA GLY A 147 15.50 9.53 -25.93
C GLY A 147 16.75 9.15 -26.71
N CYS A 148 17.92 9.28 -26.08
CA CYS A 148 19.18 8.78 -26.64
C CYS A 148 19.10 7.26 -26.76
N PRO A 149 19.19 6.68 -27.97
CA PRO A 149 19.09 5.24 -28.17
C PRO A 149 20.31 4.49 -27.62
N VAL A 150 21.39 5.18 -27.26
CA VAL A 150 22.63 4.58 -26.73
C VAL A 150 22.56 4.42 -25.21
N CYS A 151 22.31 5.51 -24.48
CA CYS A 151 22.33 5.51 -23.00
C CYS A 151 20.96 5.56 -22.33
N GLY A 152 19.86 5.65 -23.10
CA GLY A 152 18.51 5.78 -22.54
C GLY A 152 18.22 7.16 -21.93
N ARG A 153 19.15 8.11 -21.98
CA ARG A 153 18.93 9.45 -21.43
C ARG A 153 17.86 10.20 -22.23
N ARG A 154 16.87 10.78 -21.55
CA ARG A 154 15.85 11.63 -22.17
C ARG A 154 16.52 12.88 -22.75
N LEU A 155 16.20 13.20 -24.00
CA LEU A 155 16.75 14.37 -24.69
C LEU A 155 15.99 15.64 -24.29
N THR A 156 16.68 16.78 -24.27
CA THR A 156 16.03 18.07 -24.04
C THR A 156 15.15 18.45 -25.23
N ALA A 157 14.10 19.22 -24.99
CA ALA A 157 13.13 19.62 -26.02
C ALA A 157 13.76 20.43 -27.18
N GLY A 158 14.93 21.03 -26.98
CA GLY A 158 15.68 21.78 -27.99
C GLY A 158 16.67 20.96 -28.82
N SER A 159 16.74 19.64 -28.61
CA SER A 159 17.67 18.78 -29.34
C SER A 159 17.36 18.76 -30.83
N SER A 160 18.35 19.09 -31.68
CA SER A 160 18.23 19.06 -33.16
C SER A 160 17.96 17.67 -33.72
N TYR A 161 18.22 16.62 -32.92
CA TYR A 161 17.91 15.24 -33.26
C TYR A 161 16.42 14.95 -33.19
N LEU A 162 15.69 15.60 -32.28
CA LEU A 162 14.24 15.47 -32.21
C LEU A 162 13.60 16.35 -33.29
N THR A 163 13.50 15.84 -34.51
CA THR A 163 12.70 16.50 -35.54
C THR A 163 11.22 16.50 -35.09
N PRO A 164 10.48 17.63 -35.20
CA PRO A 164 9.04 17.63 -35.01
C PRO A 164 8.40 16.71 -36.06
N VAL A 165 8.16 15.46 -35.69
CA VAL A 165 7.37 14.56 -36.51
C VAL A 165 5.93 14.99 -36.27
N ALA A 166 5.24 15.42 -37.33
CA ALA A 166 3.80 15.60 -37.27
C ALA A 166 3.20 14.33 -36.65
N PRO A 167 2.16 14.44 -35.80
CA PRO A 167 1.47 13.25 -35.31
C PRO A 167 1.18 12.37 -36.52
N PRO A 168 1.39 11.03 -36.42
CA PRO A 168 1.14 10.15 -37.55
C PRO A 168 -0.23 10.52 -38.13
N PRO A 169 -0.37 10.65 -39.46
CA PRO A 169 -1.66 10.95 -40.05
C PRO A 169 -2.67 9.97 -39.46
N THR A 170 -3.86 10.45 -39.13
CA THR A 170 -5.00 9.61 -38.84
C THR A 170 -5.26 8.76 -40.09
N VAL A 171 -4.48 7.69 -40.27
CA VAL A 171 -4.82 6.59 -41.15
C VAL A 171 -6.23 6.23 -40.70
N ALA A 172 -7.15 6.15 -41.66
CA ALA A 172 -8.49 5.68 -41.39
C ALA A 172 -8.35 4.34 -40.66
N ARG A 173 -8.38 4.41 -39.32
CA ARG A 173 -8.28 3.27 -38.45
C ARG A 173 -9.47 2.42 -38.89
N GLU A 174 -9.22 1.17 -39.27
CA GLU A 174 -10.31 0.21 -39.34
C GLU A 174 -11.15 0.42 -38.08
N LYS A 175 -12.48 0.57 -38.25
CA LYS A 175 -13.37 0.73 -37.10
C LYS A 175 -12.92 -0.30 -36.07
N PRO A 176 -12.43 0.12 -34.89
CA PRO A 176 -11.98 -0.84 -33.90
C PRO A 176 -13.14 -1.82 -33.76
N GLN A 177 -12.87 -3.11 -33.98
CA GLN A 177 -13.86 -4.13 -33.70
C GLN A 177 -14.19 -3.93 -32.23
N PHE A 178 -15.35 -3.34 -31.96
CA PHE A 178 -15.83 -3.04 -30.62
C PHE A 178 -15.96 -4.37 -29.90
N VAL A 179 -14.91 -4.77 -29.18
CA VAL A 179 -15.07 -5.70 -28.08
C VAL A 179 -15.74 -4.88 -26.99
N ALA A 180 -16.93 -5.32 -26.59
CA ALA A 180 -17.97 -4.59 -25.87
C ALA A 180 -17.62 -4.19 -24.42
N GLU A 181 -16.35 -4.05 -24.07
CA GLU A 181 -15.91 -3.76 -22.71
C GLU A 181 -15.43 -2.31 -22.63
N ILE A 182 -16.41 -1.38 -22.58
CA ILE A 182 -16.16 -0.01 -22.14
C ILE A 182 -15.80 -0.12 -20.65
N PRO A 183 -14.67 0.45 -20.19
CA PRO A 183 -14.38 0.54 -18.76
C PRO A 183 -15.53 1.28 -18.06
N PRO A 184 -15.76 1.04 -16.76
CA PRO A 184 -16.84 1.72 -16.06
C PRO A 184 -16.68 3.25 -16.18
N VAL A 185 -17.65 3.88 -16.86
CA VAL A 185 -17.68 5.32 -17.07
C VAL A 185 -18.01 6.01 -15.75
N ARG A 186 -17.25 7.05 -15.40
CA ARG A 186 -17.47 7.87 -14.19
C ARG A 186 -18.45 8.99 -14.50
N VAL A 187 -19.34 9.29 -13.56
CA VAL A 187 -20.34 10.35 -13.72
C VAL A 187 -19.93 11.58 -12.90
N ALA A 188 -19.71 12.70 -13.57
CA ALA A 188 -19.46 14.00 -12.95
C ALA A 188 -20.80 14.68 -12.60
N GLY A 189 -20.95 15.11 -11.34
CA GLY A 189 -22.17 15.73 -10.83
C GLY A 189 -22.03 17.22 -10.51
N LEU A 190 -23.16 17.91 -10.35
CA LEU A 190 -23.18 19.30 -9.88
C LEU A 190 -23.10 19.38 -8.34
N GLU A 191 -22.22 20.24 -7.82
CA GLU A 191 -22.20 20.65 -6.41
C GLU A 191 -22.67 22.11 -6.27
N THR A 192 -23.75 22.31 -5.50
CA THR A 192 -24.41 23.61 -5.31
C THR A 192 -24.01 24.32 -4.03
N ASP A 193 -23.49 23.60 -3.04
CA ASP A 193 -23.02 24.14 -1.76
C ASP A 193 -21.62 23.61 -1.41
N PRO A 194 -20.55 24.17 -2.02
CA PRO A 194 -19.19 23.69 -1.83
C PRO A 194 -18.68 23.85 -0.40
N PHE A 195 -19.19 24.82 0.37
CA PHE A 195 -18.76 25.01 1.76
C PHE A 195 -19.33 23.90 2.66
N THR A 196 -20.62 23.60 2.52
CA THR A 196 -21.24 22.48 3.26
C THR A 196 -20.61 21.14 2.84
N ALA A 197 -20.36 20.93 1.54
CA ALA A 197 -19.65 19.74 1.06
C ALA A 197 -18.24 19.63 1.67
N ALA A 198 -17.51 20.74 1.79
CA ALA A 198 -16.19 20.77 2.44
C ALA A 198 -16.26 20.40 3.93
N VAL A 199 -17.24 20.92 4.66
CA VAL A 199 -17.47 20.57 6.07
C VAL A 199 -17.78 19.07 6.20
N GLN A 200 -18.65 18.53 5.34
CA GLN A 200 -18.98 17.11 5.32
C GLN A 200 -17.76 16.23 5.04
N LEU A 201 -16.95 16.57 4.02
CA LEU A 201 -15.72 15.84 3.68
C LEU A 201 -14.69 15.90 4.81
N ARG A 202 -14.53 17.07 5.46
CA ARG A 202 -13.65 17.23 6.62
C ARG A 202 -14.09 16.30 7.74
N ASP A 203 -15.37 16.34 8.09
CA ASP A 203 -15.92 15.57 9.20
C ASP A 203 -15.85 14.06 8.90
N GLN A 204 -16.09 13.65 7.65
CA GLN A 204 -15.88 12.27 7.18
C GLN A 204 -14.42 11.82 7.34
N LEU A 205 -13.45 12.64 6.93
CA LEU A 205 -12.02 12.31 7.09
C LEU A 205 -11.60 12.24 8.57
N VAL A 206 -12.13 13.12 9.43
CA VAL A 206 -11.90 13.10 10.88
C VAL A 206 -12.54 11.88 11.55
N ALA A 207 -13.71 11.45 11.07
CA ALA A 207 -14.44 10.31 11.60
C ALA A 207 -13.77 8.96 11.29
N ARG A 208 -12.78 8.90 10.38
CA ARG A 208 -12.08 7.64 10.06
C ARG A 208 -11.31 7.08 11.27
N PRO A 209 -11.61 5.87 11.78
CA PRO A 209 -10.80 5.16 12.79
C PRO A 209 -9.37 4.79 12.37
N GLY A 210 -9.06 4.79 11.06
CA GLY A 210 -7.73 4.47 10.53
C GLY A 210 -6.76 5.65 10.54
N ALA A 211 -5.48 5.36 10.30
CA ALA A 211 -4.50 6.39 9.99
C ALA A 211 -4.71 6.86 8.54
N LEU A 212 -4.80 8.18 8.35
CA LEU A 212 -4.96 8.80 7.04
C LEU A 212 -3.70 8.66 6.18
N ALA A 213 -3.90 8.42 4.87
CA ALA A 213 -2.84 8.45 3.85
C ALA A 213 -2.32 9.88 3.70
N GLU A 214 -1.18 10.05 3.04
CA GLU A 214 -0.63 11.39 2.85
C GLU A 214 -1.55 12.29 2.00
N SER A 215 -2.19 11.75 0.97
CA SER A 215 -3.23 12.46 0.19
C SER A 215 -4.43 12.86 1.06
N ASP A 216 -4.94 11.95 1.89
CA ASP A 216 -6.01 12.23 2.87
C ASP A 216 -5.61 13.30 3.88
N ARG A 217 -4.36 13.30 4.36
CA ARG A 217 -3.85 14.32 5.29
C ARG A 217 -3.76 15.68 4.60
N SER A 218 -3.31 15.71 3.34
CA SER A 218 -3.22 16.92 2.54
C SER A 218 -4.61 17.51 2.27
N ASP A 219 -5.58 16.69 1.86
CA ASP A 219 -6.97 17.11 1.67
C ASP A 219 -7.60 17.59 2.99
N LEU A 220 -7.41 16.84 4.09
CA LEU A 220 -7.91 17.26 5.41
C LEU A 220 -7.30 18.60 5.84
N ARG A 221 -6.01 18.82 5.56
CA ARG A 221 -5.34 20.10 5.87
C ARG A 221 -5.95 21.25 5.06
N ALA A 222 -6.20 21.05 3.77
CA ALA A 222 -6.85 22.04 2.91
C ALA A 222 -8.27 22.37 3.40
N LEU A 223 -9.06 21.35 3.73
CA LEU A 223 -10.41 21.49 4.24
C LEU A 223 -10.45 22.22 5.60
N VAL A 224 -9.55 21.89 6.52
CA VAL A 224 -9.45 22.56 7.83
C VAL A 224 -8.99 24.00 7.69
N ALA A 225 -8.07 24.31 6.78
CA ALA A 225 -7.58 25.67 6.55
C ALA A 225 -8.73 26.64 6.15
N VAL A 226 -9.71 26.16 5.38
CA VAL A 226 -10.88 26.96 4.96
C VAL A 226 -12.00 26.94 5.99
N THR A 227 -12.29 25.78 6.59
CA THR A 227 -13.51 25.61 7.39
C THR A 227 -13.31 25.85 8.89
N ALA A 228 -12.10 25.68 9.42
CA ALA A 228 -11.81 25.82 10.85
C ALA A 228 -10.33 26.10 11.19
N PRO A 229 -9.73 27.17 10.65
CA PRO A 229 -8.31 27.47 10.86
C PRO A 229 -7.99 27.72 12.35
N GLY A 230 -6.97 27.03 12.86
CA GLY A 230 -6.45 27.21 14.23
C GLY A 230 -7.40 26.82 15.37
N ARG A 231 -8.57 26.24 15.06
CA ARG A 231 -9.64 25.93 16.01
C ARG A 231 -9.82 24.43 16.20
N LEU A 232 -10.27 24.02 17.39
CA LEU A 232 -10.52 22.62 17.78
C LEU A 232 -11.93 22.40 18.35
N ASP A 233 -12.78 23.42 18.37
CA ASP A 233 -14.13 23.39 18.94
C ASP A 233 -15.17 22.72 18.04
N TRP A 234 -14.85 22.55 16.75
CA TRP A 234 -15.65 21.78 15.79
C TRP A 234 -15.39 20.27 15.87
N LEU A 235 -14.31 19.83 16.54
CA LEU A 235 -13.99 18.41 16.62
C LEU A 235 -15.01 17.67 17.50
N PRO A 236 -15.49 16.49 17.06
CA PRO A 236 -16.37 15.66 17.88
C PRO A 236 -15.70 15.33 19.21
N GLU A 237 -16.49 15.05 20.26
CA GLU A 237 -15.94 14.73 21.59
C GLU A 237 -14.89 13.62 21.52
N THR A 238 -15.17 12.58 20.72
CA THR A 238 -14.24 11.49 20.44
C THR A 238 -13.84 11.51 18.97
N VAL A 239 -12.54 11.65 18.70
CA VAL A 239 -11.95 11.41 17.38
C VAL A 239 -11.47 9.95 17.32
N PRO A 240 -12.03 9.10 16.44
CA PRO A 240 -11.73 7.67 16.43
C PRO A 240 -10.24 7.34 16.24
N SER A 241 -9.56 8.08 15.35
CA SER A 241 -8.12 7.92 15.11
C SER A 241 -7.29 8.86 15.99
N ARG A 242 -6.50 8.26 16.89
CA ARG A 242 -5.53 9.00 17.73
C ARG A 242 -4.44 9.69 16.92
N GLU A 243 -4.11 9.18 15.72
CA GLU A 243 -3.14 9.79 14.82
C GLU A 243 -3.72 11.04 14.16
N THR A 244 -4.95 10.96 13.65
CA THR A 244 -5.69 12.10 13.08
C THR A 244 -5.91 13.19 14.13
N GLN A 245 -6.32 12.82 15.35
CA GLN A 245 -6.46 13.77 16.45
C GLN A 245 -5.12 14.49 16.75
N ALA A 246 -4.02 13.75 16.80
CA ALA A 246 -2.70 14.32 17.07
C ALA A 246 -2.25 15.30 15.97
N LEU A 247 -2.55 15.01 14.69
CA LEU A 247 -2.29 15.94 13.58
C LEU A 247 -3.08 17.24 13.73
N LEU A 248 -4.39 17.14 13.98
CA LEU A 248 -5.27 18.30 14.10
C LEU A 248 -4.86 19.18 15.29
N VAL A 249 -4.55 18.56 16.43
CA VAL A 249 -4.02 19.28 17.60
C VAL A 249 -2.66 19.91 17.30
N ALA A 250 -1.77 19.21 16.59
CA ALA A 250 -0.47 19.75 16.20
C ALA A 250 -0.58 20.95 15.26
N TRP A 251 -1.51 20.93 14.29
CA TRP A 251 -1.79 22.07 13.41
C TRP A 251 -2.31 23.26 14.22
N ALA A 252 -3.31 23.06 15.09
CA ALA A 252 -3.83 24.13 15.93
C ALA A 252 -2.75 24.75 16.85
N LEU A 253 -1.87 23.92 17.44
CA LEU A 253 -0.75 24.39 18.28
C LEU A 253 0.29 25.21 17.50
N ARG A 254 0.46 24.97 16.19
CA ARG A 254 1.36 25.74 15.34
C ARG A 254 0.78 27.10 14.97
N GLU A 255 -0.53 27.14 14.75
CA GLU A 255 -1.24 28.38 14.42
C GLU A 255 -1.39 29.30 15.65
N SER A 256 -1.66 28.73 16.84
CA SER A 256 -1.91 29.53 18.03
C SER A 256 -1.43 28.89 19.33
N PRO A 257 -0.58 29.58 20.13
CA PRO A 257 -0.23 29.16 21.48
C PRO A 257 -1.44 29.05 22.44
N ALA A 258 -2.57 29.69 22.11
CA ALA A 258 -3.80 29.59 22.91
C ALA A 258 -4.44 28.20 22.83
N ALA A 259 -4.05 27.36 21.86
CA ALA A 259 -4.58 26.00 21.71
C ALA A 259 -4.06 25.01 22.77
N VAL A 260 -3.14 25.39 23.68
CA VAL A 260 -2.53 24.48 24.65
C VAL A 260 -3.55 23.82 25.59
N ASP A 261 -4.53 24.57 26.09
CA ASP A 261 -5.52 24.01 27.01
C ASP A 261 -6.51 23.09 26.27
N ALA A 262 -6.93 23.48 25.06
CA ALA A 262 -7.73 22.63 24.19
C ALA A 262 -6.99 21.35 23.79
N ALA A 263 -5.69 21.44 23.47
CA ALA A 263 -4.83 20.29 23.18
C ALA A 263 -4.75 19.33 24.38
N ARG A 264 -4.54 19.88 25.59
CA ARG A 264 -4.46 19.09 26.82
C ARG A 264 -5.76 18.33 27.09
N ALA A 265 -6.92 18.95 26.84
CA ALA A 265 -8.22 18.31 27.02
C ALA A 265 -8.44 17.10 26.09
N ARG A 266 -7.69 17.00 25.00
CA ARG A 266 -7.78 15.90 24.02
C ARG A 266 -6.85 14.72 24.34
N TRP A 267 -5.91 14.85 25.27
CA TRP A 267 -5.00 13.75 25.61
C TRP A 267 -5.61 12.80 26.63
N GLU A 268 -5.61 11.51 26.33
CA GLU A 268 -6.05 10.47 27.27
C GLU A 268 -4.86 9.67 27.80
N THR A 269 -3.96 9.28 26.91
CA THR A 269 -2.78 8.45 27.21
C THR A 269 -1.49 9.26 27.12
N VAL A 270 -0.40 8.69 27.63
CA VAL A 270 0.92 9.28 27.41
C VAL A 270 1.29 9.19 25.93
N THR A 271 0.90 8.11 25.25
CA THR A 271 1.15 7.94 23.81
C THR A 271 0.53 9.08 22.98
N ASP A 272 -0.66 9.60 23.33
CA ASP A 272 -1.30 10.70 22.58
C ASP A 272 -0.49 11.99 22.63
N VAL A 273 0.19 12.24 23.75
CA VAL A 273 1.14 13.35 23.88
C VAL A 273 2.33 13.16 22.95
N ALA A 274 2.89 11.94 22.90
CA ALA A 274 4.00 11.64 21.99
C ALA A 274 3.61 11.89 20.54
N ARG A 275 2.42 11.40 20.11
CA ARG A 275 1.91 11.61 18.75
C ARG A 275 1.79 13.08 18.42
N THR A 276 1.20 13.85 19.33
CA THR A 276 0.99 15.30 19.18
C THR A 276 2.32 16.04 19.03
N LEU A 277 3.30 15.77 19.89
CA LEU A 277 4.60 16.45 19.84
C LEU A 277 5.46 16.02 18.64
N TRP A 278 5.32 14.77 18.20
CA TRP A 278 5.98 14.26 17.01
C TRP A 278 5.41 14.92 15.75
N ALA A 279 4.08 14.93 15.61
CA ALA A 279 3.37 15.66 14.55
C ALA A 279 3.64 17.16 14.59
N TYR A 280 3.67 17.78 15.78
CA TYR A 280 4.06 19.18 15.96
C TYR A 280 5.47 19.46 15.44
N SER A 281 6.34 18.45 15.40
CA SER A 281 7.71 18.55 14.87
C SER A 281 7.87 18.09 13.41
N ASP A 282 6.78 17.91 12.64
CA ASP A 282 6.78 17.37 11.27
C ASP A 282 7.10 15.86 11.18
N GLY A 283 6.92 15.11 12.27
CA GLY A 283 7.04 13.65 12.27
C GLY A 283 5.71 12.94 12.05
N ASP A 284 5.77 11.70 11.57
CA ASP A 284 4.60 10.85 11.37
C ASP A 284 3.88 10.55 12.71
N PRO A 285 2.57 10.85 12.84
CA PRO A 285 1.81 10.67 14.09
C PRO A 285 1.72 9.19 14.54
N GLY A 286 2.07 8.23 13.69
CA GLY A 286 2.26 6.82 14.01
C GLY A 286 3.58 6.51 14.74
N LEU A 287 4.37 7.52 15.11
CA LEU A 287 5.60 7.44 15.90
C LEU A 287 6.73 6.66 15.21
N LEU A 288 6.83 6.81 13.88
CA LEU A 288 7.92 6.26 13.10
C LEU A 288 9.24 7.02 13.33
N VAL A 289 10.35 6.28 13.35
CA VAL A 289 11.70 6.81 13.64
C VAL A 289 12.58 6.85 12.37
N ALA A 290 12.24 6.14 11.30
CA ALA A 290 12.88 6.34 10.00
C ALA A 290 12.55 7.76 9.49
N GLY A 291 13.54 8.50 8.95
CA GLY A 291 13.32 9.89 8.52
C GLY A 291 12.96 10.87 9.64
N SER A 292 13.35 10.56 10.90
CA SER A 292 12.88 11.30 12.07
C SER A 292 13.04 12.83 11.97
N PRO A 293 12.03 13.59 12.43
CA PRO A 293 12.13 15.03 12.46
C PRO A 293 13.17 15.52 13.47
N ARG A 294 13.67 16.74 13.23
CA ARG A 294 14.28 17.54 14.30
C ARG A 294 13.18 17.98 15.26
N VAL A 295 13.22 17.51 16.51
CA VAL A 295 12.22 17.88 17.53
C VAL A 295 12.24 19.40 17.72
N ARG A 296 11.10 20.04 17.43
CA ARG A 296 10.95 21.49 17.55
C ARG A 296 11.08 21.94 19.01
N PRO A 297 11.50 23.20 19.26
CA PRO A 297 11.40 23.79 20.58
C PRO A 297 9.97 23.71 21.12
N VAL A 298 9.81 23.23 22.35
CA VAL A 298 8.50 23.12 23.01
C VAL A 298 8.31 24.35 23.92
N PRO A 299 7.33 25.23 23.64
CA PRO A 299 7.09 26.41 24.47
C PRO A 299 6.81 26.04 25.94
N ARG A 300 7.19 26.92 26.87
CA ARG A 300 7.02 26.68 28.32
C ARG A 300 5.59 26.26 28.72
N PRO A 301 4.50 26.89 28.20
CA PRO A 301 3.14 26.46 28.52
C PRO A 301 2.86 25.01 28.07
N LEU A 302 3.22 24.67 26.83
CA LEU A 302 3.06 23.32 26.29
C LEU A 302 3.88 22.29 27.08
N ARG A 303 5.13 22.61 27.43
CA ARG A 303 6.00 21.75 28.25
C ARG A 303 5.38 21.45 29.62
N ARG A 304 4.80 22.47 30.28
CA ARG A 304 4.10 22.30 31.57
C ARG A 304 2.86 21.42 31.41
N ALA A 305 2.06 21.63 30.37
CA ALA A 305 0.86 20.83 30.10
C ALA A 305 1.23 19.35 29.87
N VAL A 306 2.29 19.09 29.10
CA VAL A 306 2.82 17.74 28.86
C VAL A 306 3.25 17.05 30.15
N LEU A 307 4.12 17.69 30.94
CA LEU A 307 4.62 17.09 32.19
C LEU A 307 3.50 16.90 33.22
N ALA A 308 2.53 17.82 33.29
CA ALA A 308 1.33 17.67 34.12
C ALA A 308 0.45 16.49 33.67
N HIS A 309 0.30 16.27 32.37
CA HIS A 309 -0.43 15.11 31.84
C HIS A 309 0.25 13.80 32.25
N LEU A 310 1.57 13.68 32.01
CA LEU A 310 2.35 12.50 32.41
C LEU A 310 2.26 12.25 33.93
N GLN A 311 2.36 13.31 34.74
CA GLN A 311 2.19 13.24 36.19
C GLN A 311 0.82 12.64 36.56
N SER A 312 -0.25 13.07 35.89
CA SER A 312 -1.61 12.60 36.19
C SER A 312 -1.85 11.12 35.90
N ARG A 313 -1.00 10.48 35.07
CA ARG A 313 -1.10 9.05 34.75
C ARG A 313 -0.38 8.16 35.78
N GLY A 314 0.47 8.74 36.62
CA GLY A 314 1.32 8.03 37.57
C GLY A 314 2.57 7.42 36.94
N ALA A 315 3.60 7.16 37.77
CA ALA A 315 4.93 6.80 37.31
C ALA A 315 4.96 5.46 36.56
N VAL A 316 4.20 4.46 37.02
CA VAL A 316 4.13 3.12 36.43
C VAL A 316 3.52 3.18 35.03
N ASN A 317 2.30 3.71 34.89
CA ASN A 317 1.60 3.76 33.61
C ASN A 317 2.34 4.65 32.59
N ALA A 318 2.88 5.79 33.05
CA ALA A 318 3.68 6.64 32.17
C ALA A 318 4.96 5.94 31.70
N ALA A 319 5.70 5.27 32.58
CA ALA A 319 6.89 4.51 32.20
C ALA A 319 6.55 3.38 31.22
N GLU A 320 5.43 2.68 31.43
CA GLU A 320 4.98 1.62 30.54
C GLU A 320 4.67 2.11 29.12
N ASP A 321 3.86 3.17 29.00
CA ASP A 321 3.54 3.77 27.70
C ASP A 321 4.79 4.33 27.03
N MET A 322 5.68 4.95 27.80
CA MET A 322 6.92 5.51 27.28
C MET A 322 7.85 4.43 26.73
N LEU A 323 7.97 3.28 27.41
CA LEU A 323 8.81 2.16 26.95
C LEU A 323 8.32 1.55 25.64
N ARG A 324 7.01 1.59 25.35
CA ARG A 324 6.47 1.16 24.04
C ARG A 324 7.05 1.96 22.87
N HIS A 325 7.45 3.21 23.13
CA HIS A 325 8.00 4.16 22.15
C HIS A 325 9.30 4.82 22.67
N GLY A 326 10.19 4.01 23.25
CA GLY A 326 11.32 4.52 24.04
C GLY A 326 12.26 5.47 23.30
N THR A 327 12.54 5.23 22.02
CA THR A 327 13.39 6.13 21.20
C THR A 327 12.77 7.50 21.00
N VAL A 328 11.47 7.56 20.73
CA VAL A 328 10.73 8.82 20.57
C VAL A 328 10.76 9.61 21.88
N TRP A 329 10.44 8.96 23.00
CA TRP A 329 10.41 9.63 24.30
C TRP A 329 11.77 10.10 24.79
N LYS A 330 12.85 9.37 24.49
CA LYS A 330 14.21 9.82 24.82
C LYS A 330 14.51 11.17 24.16
N ARG A 331 14.19 11.32 22.87
CA ARG A 331 14.34 12.55 22.09
C ARG A 331 13.41 13.67 22.54
N LEU A 332 12.11 13.39 22.73
CA LEU A 332 11.17 14.38 23.27
C LEU A 332 11.64 14.89 24.64
N GLY A 333 12.16 13.99 25.48
CA GLY A 333 12.68 14.34 26.79
C GLY A 333 13.89 15.28 26.79
N GLU A 334 14.59 15.46 25.66
CA GLU A 334 15.66 16.46 25.52
C GLU A 334 15.09 17.88 25.49
N ARG A 335 13.87 18.06 24.93
CA ARG A 335 13.17 19.35 24.87
C ARG A 335 12.18 19.56 26.01
N LEU A 336 11.70 18.49 26.64
CA LEU A 336 10.76 18.56 27.76
C LEU A 336 11.42 18.86 29.12
N HIS A 337 12.73 18.63 29.25
CA HIS A 337 13.50 18.88 30.48
C HIS A 337 12.82 18.32 31.76
N PRO A 338 12.53 17.01 31.83
CA PRO A 338 11.71 16.41 32.89
C PRO A 338 12.33 16.50 34.30
N TYR A 339 13.62 16.83 34.40
CA TYR A 339 14.35 16.94 35.67
C TYR A 339 14.52 18.40 36.15
N GLU A 340 14.06 19.40 35.40
CA GLU A 340 14.18 20.82 35.79
C GLU A 340 13.35 21.16 37.04
N LYS A 341 12.18 20.54 37.18
CA LYS A 341 11.23 20.76 38.30
C LYS A 341 10.66 19.44 38.81
N VAL A 342 11.52 18.55 39.29
CA VAL A 342 11.13 17.21 39.78
C VAL A 342 10.03 17.30 40.83
N THR A 343 10.10 18.25 41.76
CA THR A 343 9.10 18.43 42.83
C THR A 343 7.71 18.76 42.30
N SER A 344 7.59 19.39 41.12
CA SER A 344 6.29 19.71 40.51
C SER A 344 5.67 18.52 39.78
N HIS A 345 6.50 17.62 39.23
CA HIS A 345 6.06 16.46 38.45
C HIS A 345 6.88 15.20 38.77
N PRO A 346 6.87 14.72 40.04
CA PRO A 346 7.78 13.67 40.48
C PRO A 346 7.53 12.33 39.78
N ALA A 347 6.26 11.98 39.50
CA ALA A 347 5.92 10.75 38.79
C ALA A 347 6.39 10.77 37.33
N ALA A 348 6.26 11.93 36.65
CA ALA A 348 6.79 12.09 35.30
C ALA A 348 8.32 11.98 35.27
N ALA A 349 9.00 12.60 36.23
CA ALA A 349 10.45 12.50 36.37
C ALA A 349 10.91 11.05 36.62
N VAL A 350 10.22 10.31 37.50
CA VAL A 350 10.49 8.88 37.75
C VAL A 350 10.26 8.04 36.50
N ALA A 351 9.21 8.31 35.71
CA ALA A 351 8.95 7.61 34.45
C ALA A 351 10.10 7.82 33.43
N PHE A 352 10.62 9.04 33.31
CA PHE A 352 11.81 9.32 32.49
C PHE A 352 13.06 8.64 33.04
N ALA A 353 13.22 8.57 34.37
CA ALA A 353 14.35 7.86 34.98
C ALA A 353 14.31 6.35 34.68
N ALA A 354 13.12 5.73 34.76
CA ALA A 354 12.91 4.34 34.37
C ALA A 354 13.22 4.10 32.88
N LEU A 355 12.75 5.00 31.99
CA LEU A 355 13.01 4.91 30.55
C LEU A 355 14.50 5.03 30.20
N ARG A 356 15.23 5.91 30.89
CA ARG A 356 16.63 6.24 30.60
C ARG A 356 17.63 5.43 31.40
N GLY A 357 17.20 4.70 32.43
CA GLY A 357 18.10 4.10 33.41
C GLY A 357 18.89 5.14 34.20
N THR A 358 18.29 6.32 34.47
CA THR A 358 18.97 7.43 35.14
C THR A 358 19.27 7.08 36.60
N ARG A 359 20.53 7.20 37.01
CA ARG A 359 20.95 7.16 38.41
C ARG A 359 20.90 8.55 39.02
N ALA A 360 20.41 8.66 40.25
CA ALA A 360 20.33 9.91 40.99
C ALA A 360 20.81 9.73 42.42
N ALA A 361 21.48 10.74 42.98
CA ALA A 361 21.85 10.76 44.39
C ALA A 361 20.59 10.67 45.27
N ARG A 362 20.62 9.81 46.30
CA ARG A 362 19.47 9.61 47.22
C ARG A 362 18.96 10.91 47.85
N SER A 363 19.86 11.85 48.11
CA SER A 363 19.58 13.17 48.69
C SER A 363 19.09 14.21 47.67
N GLY A 364 19.13 13.94 46.36
CA GLY A 364 18.61 14.83 45.33
C GLY A 364 17.11 14.67 45.13
N ASP A 365 16.45 15.66 44.51
CA ASP A 365 15.00 15.62 44.27
C ASP A 365 14.56 14.38 43.48
N LEU A 366 15.32 14.01 42.44
CA LEU A 366 15.03 12.81 41.64
C LEU A 366 15.23 11.52 42.45
N GLY A 367 16.28 11.44 43.29
CA GLY A 367 16.52 10.28 44.15
C GLY A 367 15.41 10.09 45.17
N ARG A 368 14.95 11.19 45.81
CA ARG A 368 13.78 11.17 46.70
C ARG A 368 12.51 10.73 45.98
N ALA A 369 12.27 11.25 44.77
CA ALA A 369 11.11 10.85 43.97
C ALA A 369 11.14 9.36 43.60
N ILE A 370 12.31 8.83 43.22
CA ILE A 370 12.51 7.39 42.92
C ILE A 370 12.18 6.55 44.15
N LEU A 371 12.73 6.91 45.32
CA LEU A 371 12.48 6.17 46.57
C LEU A 371 11.00 6.18 46.95
N ALA A 372 10.31 7.32 46.75
CA ALA A 372 8.89 7.47 47.07
C ALA A 372 7.95 6.67 46.13
N HIS A 373 8.40 6.34 44.91
CA HIS A 373 7.60 5.60 43.92
C HIS A 373 8.04 4.14 43.73
N ALA A 374 9.05 3.68 44.47
CA ALA A 374 9.50 2.30 44.41
C ALA A 374 8.39 1.34 44.92
N GLY A 375 8.25 0.19 44.27
CA GLY A 375 7.24 -0.82 44.62
C GLY A 375 7.29 -2.02 43.66
N ASP A 376 6.26 -2.86 43.67
CA ASP A 376 6.23 -4.15 42.96
C ASP A 376 6.51 -4.05 41.45
N GLN A 377 6.10 -2.95 40.82
CA GLN A 377 6.34 -2.69 39.39
C GLN A 377 7.53 -1.75 39.13
N LEU A 378 7.93 -0.94 40.12
CA LEU A 378 9.06 -0.01 40.02
C LEU A 378 10.17 -0.47 40.96
N GLU A 379 11.01 -1.38 40.46
CA GLU A 379 12.07 -2.01 41.21
C GLU A 379 13.20 -1.02 41.47
N LEU A 380 13.47 -0.78 42.76
CA LEU A 380 14.57 0.06 43.21
C LEU A 380 15.89 -0.70 43.04
N SER A 381 16.84 -0.08 42.35
CA SER A 381 18.24 -0.49 42.34
C SER A 381 19.05 0.52 43.14
N SER A 382 19.70 0.07 44.22
CA SER A 382 20.64 0.88 45.00
C SER A 382 22.07 0.53 44.62
N TYR A 383 22.93 1.54 44.51
CA TYR A 383 24.33 1.38 44.10
C TYR A 383 25.29 1.80 45.24
N PRO A 384 26.53 1.25 45.27
CA PRO A 384 27.51 1.56 46.31
C PRO A 384 27.93 3.05 46.36
N ASP A 385 27.80 3.78 45.25
CA ASP A 385 28.12 5.21 45.14
C ASP A 385 27.05 6.14 45.77
N GLY A 386 26.07 5.59 46.49
CA GLY A 386 25.00 6.34 47.12
C GLY A 386 23.92 6.82 46.14
N THR A 387 23.94 6.35 44.90
CA THR A 387 22.89 6.62 43.91
C THR A 387 21.81 5.53 43.90
N VAL A 388 20.64 5.90 43.41
CA VAL A 388 19.51 5.00 43.17
C VAL A 388 19.02 5.13 41.73
N ALA A 389 18.53 4.03 41.18
CA ALA A 389 17.79 3.99 39.92
C ALA A 389 16.53 3.15 40.10
N VAL A 390 15.65 3.19 39.09
CA VAL A 390 14.41 2.41 39.07
C VAL A 390 14.29 1.67 37.75
N ARG A 391 13.78 0.43 37.81
CA ARG A 391 13.47 -0.39 36.64
C ARG A 391 12.00 -0.78 36.67
N LEU A 392 11.33 -0.66 35.52
CA LEU A 392 9.95 -1.09 35.38
C LEU A 392 9.85 -2.59 35.11
N ARG A 393 9.06 -3.31 35.92
CA ARG A 393 8.56 -4.65 35.62
C ARG A 393 7.22 -4.51 34.90
N SER A 394 7.24 -4.61 33.58
CA SER A 394 6.05 -4.39 32.76
C SER A 394 5.00 -5.50 32.90
N HIS A 395 3.75 -5.15 32.68
CA HIS A 395 2.61 -6.06 32.57
C HIS A 395 2.88 -7.19 31.57
N ALA A 396 3.45 -6.87 30.40
CA ALA A 396 3.84 -7.87 29.41
C ALA A 396 4.83 -8.90 29.99
N SER A 397 5.82 -8.47 30.79
CA SER A 397 6.77 -9.38 31.43
C SER A 397 6.11 -10.32 32.45
N LEU A 398 5.07 -9.86 33.14
CA LEU A 398 4.29 -10.71 34.05
C LEU A 398 3.51 -11.79 33.29
N VAL A 399 2.91 -11.43 32.15
CA VAL A 399 2.19 -12.37 31.27
C VAL A 399 3.15 -13.40 30.68
N GLU A 400 4.29 -12.99 30.14
CA GLU A 400 5.29 -13.92 29.57
C GLU A 400 5.79 -14.91 30.63
N ARG A 401 5.95 -14.48 31.88
CA ARG A 401 6.36 -15.37 32.96
C ARG A 401 5.32 -16.42 33.29
N ALA A 402 4.04 -16.04 33.33
CA ALA A 402 2.94 -16.98 33.54
C ALA A 402 2.88 -18.02 32.41
N LEU A 403 3.00 -17.57 31.15
CA LEU A 403 3.01 -18.46 29.99
C LEU A 403 4.23 -19.40 29.97
N ALA A 404 5.42 -18.88 30.28
CA ALA A 404 6.64 -19.69 30.37
C ALA A 404 6.56 -20.75 31.48
N GLY A 405 5.83 -20.46 32.56
CA GLY A 405 5.52 -21.42 33.63
C GLY A 405 4.37 -22.38 33.32
N GLY A 406 3.72 -22.28 32.16
CA GLY A 406 2.56 -23.10 31.79
C GLY A 406 1.24 -22.70 32.47
N ASP A 407 1.21 -21.61 33.24
CA ASP A 407 0.02 -21.13 33.95
C ASP A 407 -0.85 -20.22 33.06
N VAL A 408 -1.54 -20.86 32.11
CA VAL A 408 -2.48 -20.19 31.19
C VAL A 408 -3.62 -19.49 31.95
N PRO A 409 -4.23 -20.06 33.01
CA PRO A 409 -5.23 -19.35 33.82
C PRO A 409 -4.71 -18.04 34.42
N ALA A 410 -3.49 -18.00 34.96
CA ALA A 410 -2.89 -16.77 35.47
C ALA A 410 -2.62 -15.76 34.34
N ALA A 411 -2.10 -16.22 33.20
CA ALA A 411 -1.89 -15.36 32.04
C ALA A 411 -3.22 -14.75 31.56
N ALA A 412 -4.30 -15.54 31.48
CA ALA A 412 -5.63 -15.06 31.11
C ALA A 412 -6.15 -14.01 32.11
N ARG A 413 -6.03 -14.26 33.43
CA ARG A 413 -6.41 -13.28 34.48
C ARG A 413 -5.65 -11.97 34.33
N LEU A 414 -4.33 -12.01 34.14
CA LEU A 414 -3.52 -10.80 33.93
C LEU A 414 -3.96 -10.03 32.68
N LEU A 415 -4.27 -10.74 31.59
CA LEU A 415 -4.70 -10.14 30.33
C LEU A 415 -6.13 -9.55 30.39
N THR A 416 -7.00 -9.97 31.32
CA THR A 416 -8.31 -9.30 31.51
C THR A 416 -8.21 -7.83 31.94
N GLN A 417 -7.07 -7.44 32.53
CA GLN A 417 -6.75 -6.05 32.89
C GLN A 417 -6.39 -5.21 31.66
N ARG A 418 -6.02 -5.87 30.54
CA ARG A 418 -5.75 -5.26 29.24
C ARG A 418 -6.48 -6.01 28.13
N PRO A 419 -7.81 -5.88 28.05
CA PRO A 419 -8.65 -6.60 27.10
C PRO A 419 -8.10 -6.62 25.67
N GLY A 420 -7.63 -5.48 25.15
CA GLY A 420 -7.07 -5.43 23.80
C GLY A 420 -5.84 -6.32 23.59
N ASP A 421 -5.00 -6.54 24.61
CA ASP A 421 -3.84 -7.42 24.54
C ASP A 421 -4.27 -8.90 24.66
N LEU A 422 -5.31 -9.20 25.44
CA LEU A 422 -5.94 -10.53 25.52
C LEU A 422 -6.38 -11.00 24.13
N TRP A 423 -7.20 -10.20 23.46
CA TRP A 423 -7.80 -10.57 22.18
C TRP A 423 -6.75 -10.68 21.06
N ARG A 424 -5.71 -9.84 21.06
CA ARG A 424 -4.58 -9.96 20.11
C ARG A 424 -3.73 -11.20 20.33
N ARG A 425 -3.80 -11.83 21.50
CA ARG A 425 -3.06 -13.04 21.86
C ARG A 425 -3.95 -14.27 21.99
N LEU A 426 -5.21 -14.18 21.54
CA LEU A 426 -6.21 -15.22 21.79
C LEU A 426 -5.82 -16.57 21.17
N ASP A 427 -5.40 -16.60 19.90
CA ASP A 427 -4.91 -17.83 19.24
C ASP A 427 -3.74 -18.46 20.02
N HIS A 428 -2.82 -17.64 20.54
CA HIS A 428 -1.72 -18.14 21.35
C HIS A 428 -2.19 -18.72 22.69
N LEU A 429 -3.09 -18.03 23.40
CA LEU A 429 -3.64 -18.51 24.67
C LEU A 429 -4.41 -19.83 24.51
N LEU A 430 -5.24 -19.93 23.48
CA LEU A 430 -6.01 -21.14 23.19
C LEU A 430 -5.09 -22.33 22.87
N ARG A 431 -4.01 -22.09 22.12
CA ARG A 431 -3.03 -23.14 21.82
C ARG A 431 -2.17 -23.51 23.01
N SER A 432 -1.81 -22.56 23.86
CA SER A 432 -1.09 -22.83 25.12
C SER A 432 -1.95 -23.55 26.14
N ALA A 433 -3.29 -23.38 26.11
CA ALA A 433 -4.22 -24.16 26.93
C ALA A 433 -4.23 -25.65 26.54
N GLY A 434 -3.95 -25.97 25.27
CA GLY A 434 -4.01 -27.33 24.75
C GLY A 434 -5.40 -27.95 24.99
N ASP A 435 -5.42 -29.20 25.43
CA ASP A 435 -6.65 -29.93 25.75
C ASP A 435 -7.11 -29.75 27.21
N SER A 436 -6.48 -28.86 27.98
CA SER A 436 -6.82 -28.64 29.39
C SER A 436 -8.18 -27.95 29.53
N PRO A 437 -9.22 -28.61 30.10
CA PRO A 437 -10.55 -28.03 30.20
C PRO A 437 -10.58 -26.79 31.11
N SER A 438 -9.76 -26.78 32.17
CA SER A 438 -9.69 -25.65 33.10
C SER A 438 -9.03 -24.42 32.46
N ALA A 439 -7.97 -24.63 31.66
CA ALA A 439 -7.32 -23.54 30.94
C ALA A 439 -8.21 -22.97 29.83
N LEU A 440 -8.86 -23.82 29.03
CA LEU A 440 -9.82 -23.39 28.00
C LEU A 440 -11.03 -22.65 28.62
N SER A 441 -11.54 -23.13 29.75
CA SER A 441 -12.61 -22.45 30.48
C SER A 441 -12.17 -21.06 30.98
N ALA A 442 -10.95 -20.94 31.53
CA ALA A 442 -10.41 -19.66 31.95
C ALA A 442 -10.26 -18.67 30.79
N VAL A 443 -9.77 -19.11 29.63
CA VAL A 443 -9.63 -18.26 28.44
C VAL A 443 -11.00 -17.85 27.89
N THR A 444 -11.95 -18.77 27.75
CA THR A 444 -13.30 -18.46 27.26
C THR A 444 -14.10 -17.57 28.22
N ALA A 445 -13.92 -17.71 29.54
CA ALA A 445 -14.49 -16.80 30.52
C ALA A 445 -13.89 -15.39 30.40
N ALA A 446 -12.57 -15.30 30.18
CA ALA A 446 -11.89 -14.03 29.97
C ALA A 446 -12.37 -13.35 28.67
N VAL A 447 -12.60 -14.10 27.59
CA VAL A 447 -13.21 -13.62 26.34
C VAL A 447 -14.60 -13.03 26.61
N ARG A 448 -15.51 -13.79 27.25
CA ARG A 448 -16.88 -13.33 27.54
C ARG A 448 -16.91 -12.06 28.40
N THR A 449 -16.09 -11.97 29.45
CA THR A 449 -16.07 -10.82 30.37
C THR A 449 -15.40 -9.57 29.80
N THR A 450 -14.67 -9.68 28.69
CA THR A 450 -13.89 -8.57 28.13
C THR A 450 -14.40 -8.07 26.79
N ALA A 451 -15.26 -8.84 26.09
CA ALA A 451 -15.76 -8.50 24.76
C ALA A 451 -16.32 -7.07 24.65
N THR A 452 -17.14 -6.66 25.62
CA THR A 452 -17.80 -5.34 25.65
C THR A 452 -16.83 -4.16 25.75
N ARG A 453 -15.61 -4.39 26.26
CA ARG A 453 -14.59 -3.35 26.51
C ARG A 453 -13.56 -3.22 25.38
N VAL A 454 -13.74 -3.94 24.28
CA VAL A 454 -12.76 -4.04 23.19
C VAL A 454 -13.30 -3.40 21.93
N ALA A 455 -12.42 -2.68 21.23
CA ALA A 455 -12.74 -2.05 19.95
C ALA A 455 -13.21 -3.11 18.93
N PRO A 456 -14.24 -2.81 18.12
CA PRO A 456 -14.88 -3.79 17.25
C PRO A 456 -13.91 -4.41 16.25
N GLY A 457 -12.97 -3.61 15.71
CA GLY A 457 -11.91 -4.09 14.84
C GLY A 457 -10.99 -5.16 15.47
N VAL A 458 -10.73 -5.09 16.78
CA VAL A 458 -9.90 -6.09 17.47
C VAL A 458 -10.67 -7.39 17.69
N LEU A 459 -11.96 -7.31 18.07
CA LEU A 459 -12.85 -8.47 18.20
C LEU A 459 -12.96 -9.21 16.86
N SER A 460 -13.28 -8.43 15.83
CA SER A 460 -13.40 -8.84 14.45
C SER A 460 -12.14 -9.55 13.94
N ALA A 461 -10.97 -8.91 14.05
CA ALA A 461 -9.71 -9.50 13.64
C ALA A 461 -9.36 -10.78 14.41
N ALA A 462 -9.63 -10.82 15.72
CA ALA A 462 -9.39 -12.01 16.53
C ALA A 462 -10.30 -13.19 16.13
N ALA A 463 -11.58 -12.95 15.85
CA ALA A 463 -12.50 -13.97 15.36
C ALA A 463 -12.10 -14.49 13.98
N ALA A 464 -11.74 -13.60 13.06
CA ALA A 464 -11.29 -13.98 11.73
C ALA A 464 -9.98 -14.80 11.75
N GLN A 465 -9.03 -14.46 12.63
CA GLN A 465 -7.78 -15.22 12.77
C GLN A 465 -7.97 -16.68 13.22
N LEU A 466 -9.12 -16.99 13.84
CA LEU A 466 -9.48 -18.34 14.26
C LEU A 466 -10.13 -19.17 13.12
N ASN A 467 -10.44 -18.56 11.98
CA ASN A 467 -10.94 -19.30 10.82
C ASN A 467 -9.95 -20.39 10.41
N HIS A 468 -10.48 -21.57 10.12
CA HIS A 468 -9.73 -22.75 9.66
C HIS A 468 -8.67 -23.26 10.65
N ARG A 469 -8.67 -22.81 11.92
CA ARG A 469 -7.70 -23.29 12.92
C ARG A 469 -8.01 -24.69 13.45
N ASP A 470 -9.23 -25.16 13.26
CA ASP A 470 -9.69 -26.55 13.43
C ASP A 470 -9.11 -27.50 12.36
N ALA A 471 -8.78 -26.98 11.18
CA ALA A 471 -8.14 -27.71 10.09
C ALA A 471 -6.62 -27.42 9.98
N THR A 472 -5.96 -27.00 11.06
CA THR A 472 -4.52 -26.68 11.03
C THR A 472 -3.69 -27.91 10.66
N VAL A 473 -3.05 -27.89 9.49
CA VAL A 473 -2.10 -28.94 9.06
C VAL A 473 -0.70 -28.62 9.59
N ARG A 474 -0.04 -29.61 10.21
CA ARG A 474 1.34 -29.46 10.68
C ARG A 474 2.33 -29.80 9.58
N ALA A 475 3.44 -29.08 9.53
CA ALA A 475 4.60 -29.43 8.74
C ALA A 475 5.15 -30.80 9.16
N SER A 476 5.56 -31.64 8.20
CA SER A 476 6.11 -32.94 8.52
C SER A 476 7.50 -32.80 9.17
N PRO A 477 7.94 -33.77 10.00
CA PRO A 477 9.30 -33.78 10.54
C PRO A 477 10.39 -33.75 9.47
N ALA A 478 10.12 -34.35 8.30
CA ALA A 478 11.04 -34.35 7.16
C ALA A 478 11.22 -32.94 6.59
N ASP A 479 10.13 -32.21 6.38
CA ASP A 479 10.16 -30.83 5.86
C ASP A 479 10.88 -29.90 6.85
N VAL A 480 10.63 -30.06 8.14
CA VAL A 480 11.31 -29.30 9.20
C VAL A 480 12.82 -29.60 9.20
N ALA A 481 13.23 -30.85 8.97
CA ALA A 481 14.63 -31.23 8.88
C ALA A 481 15.31 -30.66 7.63
N VAL A 482 14.64 -30.70 6.47
CA VAL A 482 15.08 -30.07 5.22
C VAL A 482 15.29 -28.56 5.41
N LEU A 483 14.34 -27.87 6.05
CA LEU A 483 14.46 -26.45 6.35
C LEU A 483 15.64 -26.14 7.27
N ARG A 484 15.84 -26.92 8.33
CA ARG A 484 16.97 -26.72 9.27
C ARG A 484 18.30 -26.82 8.55
N ARG A 485 18.48 -27.84 7.69
CA ARG A 485 19.68 -27.98 6.86
C ARG A 485 19.86 -26.77 5.93
N SER A 486 18.82 -26.40 5.19
CA SER A 486 18.86 -25.23 4.30
C SER A 486 19.21 -23.92 5.02
N ARG A 487 18.71 -23.69 6.25
CA ARG A 487 19.08 -22.53 7.07
C ARG A 487 20.56 -22.54 7.44
N VAL A 488 21.12 -23.68 7.80
CA VAL A 488 22.55 -23.85 8.12
C VAL A 488 23.39 -23.57 6.87
N ASP A 489 23.01 -24.13 5.73
CA ASP A 489 23.70 -23.94 4.45
C ASP A 489 23.67 -22.46 4.01
N ALA A 490 22.52 -21.79 4.14
CA ALA A 490 22.39 -20.37 3.83
C ALA A 490 23.21 -19.47 4.76
N LEU A 491 23.31 -19.80 6.06
CA LEU A 491 24.17 -19.11 7.02
C LEU A 491 25.66 -19.31 6.68
N ALA A 492 26.05 -20.52 6.28
CA ALA A 492 27.41 -20.84 5.85
C ALA A 492 27.78 -20.07 4.57
N ALA A 493 26.90 -20.07 3.56
CA ALA A 493 27.10 -19.33 2.31
C ALA A 493 27.18 -17.81 2.54
N ARG A 494 26.36 -17.25 3.45
CA ARG A 494 26.45 -15.83 3.84
C ARG A 494 27.79 -15.48 4.48
N ARG A 495 28.32 -16.33 5.37
CA ARG A 495 29.65 -16.14 5.98
C ARG A 495 30.76 -16.19 4.92
N ALA A 496 30.68 -17.13 3.99
CA ALA A 496 31.63 -17.23 2.88
C ALA A 496 31.62 -15.98 1.97
N ARG A 497 30.44 -15.46 1.62
CA ARG A 497 30.31 -14.23 0.82
C ARG A 497 30.79 -12.98 1.56
N ALA A 498 30.58 -12.91 2.88
CA ALA A 498 31.11 -11.82 3.70
C ALA A 498 32.64 -11.83 3.71
N HIS A 499 33.26 -13.01 3.88
CA HIS A 499 34.72 -13.16 3.78
C HIS A 499 35.27 -12.85 2.37
N ALA A 500 34.53 -13.19 1.31
CA ALA A 500 34.95 -12.90 -0.06
C ALA A 500 34.86 -11.40 -0.41
N ARG A 501 33.88 -10.67 0.15
CA ARG A 501 33.75 -9.21 -0.03
C ARG A 501 34.89 -8.41 0.61
N ASP A 502 35.50 -8.93 1.66
CA ASP A 502 36.67 -8.30 2.31
C ASP A 502 37.99 -8.57 1.55
N ALA A 503 37.97 -9.37 0.46
CA ALA A 503 39.17 -9.93 -0.16
C ALA A 503 39.36 -9.65 -1.67
N VAL A 504 38.69 -8.66 -2.27
CA VAL A 504 38.88 -8.36 -3.72
C VAL A 504 39.56 -7.00 -3.94
N PRO A 505 40.79 -6.95 -4.48
CA PRO A 505 41.32 -5.75 -5.12
C PRO A 505 40.65 -5.54 -6.48
N LEU A 506 40.26 -4.29 -6.77
CA LEU A 506 39.90 -3.83 -8.12
C LEU A 506 41.04 -4.17 -9.09
N VAL A 507 40.70 -4.79 -10.24
CA VAL A 507 41.46 -4.97 -11.50
C VAL A 507 41.49 -6.46 -11.87
N THR A 508 40.41 -6.95 -12.50
CA THR A 508 40.45 -8.18 -13.33
C THR A 508 39.18 -8.43 -14.17
N ALA A 509 38.26 -7.47 -14.29
CA ALA A 509 37.03 -7.67 -15.08
C ALA A 509 37.10 -7.15 -16.53
N PHE A 510 38.20 -6.49 -16.94
CA PHE A 510 38.33 -5.92 -18.29
C PHE A 510 39.06 -6.82 -19.32
N GLY A 511 39.73 -7.89 -18.87
CA GLY A 511 40.63 -8.69 -19.72
C GLY A 511 39.97 -9.86 -20.46
N SER A 512 38.87 -10.43 -19.97
CA SER A 512 38.33 -11.69 -20.52
C SER A 512 37.31 -11.52 -21.64
N VAL A 513 36.85 -10.30 -21.93
CA VAL A 513 35.85 -10.02 -22.98
C VAL A 513 36.49 -9.51 -24.28
N LEU A 514 37.74 -9.03 -24.25
CA LEU A 514 38.47 -8.55 -25.44
C LEU A 514 39.29 -9.65 -26.14
N GLY A 515 39.62 -10.74 -25.45
CA GLY A 515 40.45 -11.83 -26.00
C GLY A 515 39.74 -12.77 -26.99
N SER A 516 38.40 -12.77 -27.02
CA SER A 516 37.60 -13.62 -27.92
C SER A 516 37.14 -12.90 -29.20
N ALA A 517 37.46 -11.60 -29.35
CA ALA A 517 37.04 -10.79 -30.50
C ALA A 517 38.19 -10.29 -31.39
N LEU A 518 39.46 -10.47 -31.00
CA LEU A 518 40.63 -10.06 -31.79
C LEU A 518 41.65 -11.20 -31.89
N GLY A 519 41.34 -12.20 -32.72
CA GLY A 519 42.28 -13.23 -33.14
C GLY A 519 42.65 -13.05 -34.60
N SER A 520 43.63 -12.20 -34.91
CA SER A 520 44.49 -12.29 -36.12
C SER A 520 45.66 -11.31 -36.04
N ALA A 521 46.87 -11.87 -36.13
CA ALA A 521 48.17 -11.24 -36.39
C ALA A 521 48.77 -10.35 -35.27
N VAL A 522 49.77 -10.88 -34.55
CA VAL A 522 51.17 -10.38 -34.47
C VAL A 522 51.95 -11.36 -33.57
N ASP A 523 53.02 -11.96 -34.10
CA ASP A 523 53.99 -12.78 -33.37
C ASP A 523 54.91 -11.90 -32.50
N TYR A 524 55.12 -12.30 -31.24
CA TYR A 524 56.24 -11.84 -30.41
C TYR A 524 56.87 -13.04 -29.68
N PRO A 525 58.18 -13.28 -29.78
CA PRO A 525 58.85 -14.37 -29.05
C PRO A 525 59.31 -13.87 -27.67
N GLY A 526 58.89 -14.56 -26.61
CA GLY A 526 59.37 -14.27 -25.25
C GLY A 526 58.76 -15.20 -24.21
N SER A 527 59.57 -16.09 -23.67
CA SER A 527 59.26 -17.18 -22.74
C SER A 527 58.88 -16.74 -21.32
N ALA A 528 57.77 -17.27 -20.76
CA ALA A 528 57.57 -17.70 -19.36
C ALA A 528 56.11 -18.18 -19.12
N PRO A 529 55.79 -18.79 -17.95
CA PRO A 529 55.71 -20.22 -17.66
C PRO A 529 54.31 -20.83 -17.87
N ALA A 530 54.24 -22.16 -17.78
CA ALA A 530 53.09 -23.00 -18.13
C ALA A 530 51.75 -22.60 -17.48
N PRO A 531 50.62 -22.68 -18.22
CA PRO A 531 49.29 -22.38 -17.69
C PRO A 531 48.75 -23.51 -16.80
N ALA A 532 48.03 -23.12 -15.76
CA ALA A 532 47.12 -23.97 -14.99
C ALA A 532 45.99 -24.49 -15.90
N PRO A 533 45.37 -25.65 -15.60
CA PRO A 533 44.45 -26.31 -16.52
C PRO A 533 43.23 -25.45 -16.82
N SER A 534 42.95 -25.32 -18.12
CA SER A 534 41.78 -24.67 -18.69
C SER A 534 40.49 -25.32 -18.19
N VAL A 535 39.62 -24.52 -17.57
CA VAL A 535 38.22 -24.88 -17.39
C VAL A 535 37.47 -24.44 -18.64
N ASP A 536 37.00 -25.42 -19.42
CA ASP A 536 36.18 -25.21 -20.60
C ASP A 536 34.98 -24.32 -20.29
N SER A 537 34.87 -23.22 -21.03
CA SER A 537 33.68 -22.36 -21.08
C SER A 537 32.96 -22.61 -22.40
N SER A 538 32.36 -23.79 -22.52
CA SER A 538 31.37 -24.07 -23.54
C SER A 538 30.14 -24.69 -22.88
N SER A 539 28.97 -24.12 -23.19
CA SER A 539 27.64 -24.57 -22.75
C SER A 539 27.37 -24.57 -21.22
N ALA A 540 26.99 -23.42 -20.69
CA ALA A 540 26.09 -23.37 -19.53
C ALA A 540 24.69 -22.96 -20.02
N GLY A 541 24.08 -23.80 -20.85
CA GLY A 541 22.63 -23.96 -20.74
C GLY A 541 22.35 -24.33 -19.29
N SER A 542 21.34 -23.72 -18.67
CA SER A 542 20.90 -24.15 -17.35
C SER A 542 20.43 -25.59 -17.49
N ALA A 543 21.31 -26.54 -17.20
CA ALA A 543 20.89 -27.86 -16.78
C ALA A 543 19.96 -27.60 -15.61
N ALA A 544 18.68 -27.90 -15.82
CA ALA A 544 17.78 -28.19 -14.74
C ALA A 544 18.57 -29.07 -13.76
N ARG A 545 18.75 -28.58 -12.53
CA ARG A 545 19.08 -29.51 -11.45
C ARG A 545 17.84 -30.40 -11.31
N GLU A 546 17.82 -31.50 -12.05
CA GLU A 546 17.14 -32.72 -11.65
C GLU A 546 17.88 -33.29 -10.44
N ASP A 547 17.93 -32.53 -9.35
CA ASP A 547 18.00 -33.17 -8.04
C ASP A 547 16.59 -33.69 -7.79
N GLY A 548 16.34 -34.93 -8.22
CA GLY A 548 15.18 -35.75 -7.86
C GLY A 548 15.14 -36.09 -6.36
N SER A 549 15.58 -35.18 -5.49
CA SER A 549 15.30 -35.23 -4.06
C SER A 549 13.92 -34.61 -3.82
N PRO A 550 12.96 -35.34 -3.22
CA PRO A 550 11.58 -34.89 -3.02
C PRO A 550 11.40 -33.65 -2.09
N GLY A 551 12.48 -32.96 -1.72
CA GLY A 551 12.48 -31.78 -0.85
C GLY A 551 12.61 -30.43 -1.55
N ALA A 552 12.97 -30.36 -2.83
CA ALA A 552 13.22 -29.07 -3.52
C ALA A 552 11.96 -28.20 -3.68
N ALA A 553 10.79 -28.80 -3.84
CA ALA A 553 9.50 -28.09 -3.95
C ALA A 553 9.03 -27.46 -2.62
N THR A 554 9.65 -27.79 -1.49
CA THR A 554 9.22 -27.34 -0.14
C THR A 554 9.90 -26.05 0.33
N LEU A 555 10.85 -25.51 -0.44
CA LEU A 555 11.64 -24.35 -0.05
C LEU A 555 11.70 -23.30 -1.16
N VAL A 556 11.50 -22.03 -0.79
CA VAL A 556 11.74 -20.88 -1.68
C VAL A 556 12.72 -19.94 -0.97
N GLY A 557 13.90 -19.72 -1.55
CA GLY A 557 14.94 -18.86 -0.99
C GLY A 557 15.47 -19.29 0.40
N GLY A 558 15.51 -20.61 0.69
CA GLY A 558 15.99 -21.18 1.96
C GLY A 558 15.00 -21.07 3.14
N ARG A 559 13.72 -20.83 2.85
CA ARG A 559 12.61 -20.78 3.81
C ARG A 559 11.45 -21.67 3.33
N PRO A 560 10.49 -22.05 4.20
CA PRO A 560 9.33 -22.84 3.79
C PRO A 560 8.64 -22.20 2.59
N GLY A 561 8.46 -22.99 1.52
CA GLY A 561 7.77 -22.59 0.32
C GLY A 561 6.24 -22.72 0.44
N PRO A 562 5.48 -22.22 -0.54
CA PRO A 562 4.01 -22.23 -0.62
C PRO A 562 3.36 -23.59 -0.35
N ALA A 563 3.99 -24.67 -0.81
CA ALA A 563 3.51 -26.04 -0.65
C ALA A 563 3.73 -26.63 0.77
N MET A 564 4.48 -25.96 1.64
CA MET A 564 4.77 -26.42 3.01
C MET A 564 3.83 -25.71 4.01
N PRO A 565 3.14 -26.45 4.90
CA PRO A 565 2.36 -25.85 5.98
C PRO A 565 3.20 -24.93 6.86
N ARG A 566 2.91 -23.63 6.83
CA ARG A 566 3.72 -22.60 7.50
C ARG A 566 2.88 -21.47 8.07
N ARG A 567 3.55 -20.63 8.85
CA ARG A 567 2.99 -19.41 9.42
C ARG A 567 3.76 -18.22 8.88
N ILE A 568 3.02 -17.23 8.44
CA ILE A 568 3.54 -15.98 7.90
C ILE A 568 3.39 -14.90 8.97
N PHE A 569 4.48 -14.24 9.29
CA PHE A 569 4.52 -13.14 10.24
C PHE A 569 5.03 -11.88 9.54
N PHE A 570 4.40 -10.76 9.84
CA PHE A 570 4.87 -9.43 9.46
C PHE A 570 5.48 -8.77 10.70
N PRO A 571 6.80 -8.57 10.75
CA PRO A 571 7.47 -7.85 11.82
C PRO A 571 6.84 -6.48 12.03
N LYS A 572 6.73 -6.08 13.29
CA LYS A 572 6.09 -4.81 13.66
C LYS A 572 6.74 -3.64 12.90
N GLY A 573 5.90 -2.90 12.17
CA GLY A 573 6.34 -1.73 11.40
C GLY A 573 6.92 -2.06 10.02
N SER A 574 6.92 -3.34 9.62
CA SER A 574 7.31 -3.78 8.28
C SER A 574 6.10 -4.37 7.56
N THR A 575 5.71 -3.76 6.45
CA THR A 575 4.77 -4.36 5.48
C THR A 575 5.46 -5.32 4.54
N VAL A 576 6.80 -5.34 4.58
CA VAL A 576 7.65 -5.96 3.58
C VAL A 576 8.13 -7.34 4.00
N THR A 577 8.82 -7.38 5.13
CA THR A 577 9.69 -8.50 5.45
C THR A 577 8.87 -9.61 6.05
N THR A 578 8.44 -10.58 5.26
CA THR A 578 7.76 -11.74 5.81
C THR A 578 8.76 -12.62 6.55
N TRP A 579 8.41 -13.03 7.76
CA TRP A 579 9.07 -14.11 8.47
C TRP A 579 8.18 -15.34 8.40
N THR A 580 8.76 -16.47 8.00
CA THR A 580 8.03 -17.73 7.83
C THR A 580 8.61 -18.82 8.70
N GLU A 581 7.76 -19.47 9.49
CA GLU A 581 8.11 -20.65 10.30
C GLU A 581 7.19 -21.82 9.93
N PRO A 582 7.69 -23.07 9.99
CA PRO A 582 6.83 -24.25 9.89
C PRO A 582 5.65 -24.16 10.87
N GLU A 583 4.48 -24.59 10.41
CA GLU A 583 3.34 -24.76 11.29
C GLU A 583 3.52 -26.04 12.10
N ASN A 584 3.74 -25.90 13.41
CA ASN A 584 4.00 -27.01 14.33
C ASN A 584 2.95 -27.11 15.44
N ARG A 585 1.92 -26.27 15.40
CA ARG A 585 0.91 -26.17 16.46
C ARG A 585 -0.24 -27.16 16.22
N ALA A 586 -0.92 -27.56 17.29
CA ALA A 586 -2.13 -28.39 17.19
C ALA A 586 -3.30 -27.59 16.61
N ALA A 587 -4.20 -28.27 15.89
CA ALA A 587 -5.50 -27.71 15.56
C ALA A 587 -6.27 -27.32 16.83
N LEU A 588 -7.08 -26.26 16.72
CA LEU A 588 -7.96 -25.83 17.81
C LEU A 588 -9.29 -26.58 17.74
N PRO A 589 -9.92 -26.95 18.86
CA PRO A 589 -11.25 -27.55 18.85
C PRO A 589 -12.29 -26.63 18.20
N ALA A 590 -13.09 -27.16 17.27
CA ALA A 590 -14.14 -26.40 16.57
C ALA A 590 -15.12 -25.72 17.53
N THR A 591 -15.48 -26.39 18.63
CA THR A 591 -16.38 -25.87 19.67
C THR A 591 -15.85 -24.60 20.35
N VAL A 592 -14.53 -24.49 20.52
CA VAL A 592 -13.88 -23.30 21.10
C VAL A 592 -13.91 -22.15 20.09
N ILE A 593 -13.64 -22.44 18.81
CA ILE A 593 -13.73 -21.45 17.73
C ILE A 593 -15.17 -20.93 17.62
N GLU A 594 -16.17 -21.80 17.60
CA GLU A 594 -17.59 -21.43 17.61
C GLU A 594 -17.97 -20.58 18.80
N THR A 595 -17.49 -20.93 20.01
CA THR A 595 -17.74 -20.15 21.23
C THR A 595 -17.19 -18.71 21.11
N VAL A 596 -15.97 -18.56 20.59
CA VAL A 596 -15.38 -17.23 20.40
C VAL A 596 -16.11 -16.46 19.31
N ARG A 597 -16.40 -17.10 18.17
CA ARG A 597 -17.10 -16.46 17.04
C ARG A 597 -18.52 -16.03 17.43
N SER A 598 -19.29 -16.87 18.11
CA SER A 598 -20.64 -16.51 18.56
C SER A 598 -20.62 -15.39 19.59
N THR A 599 -19.60 -15.34 20.47
CA THR A 599 -19.40 -14.22 21.40
C THR A 599 -19.14 -12.91 20.66
N VAL A 600 -18.31 -12.93 19.61
CA VAL A 600 -18.00 -11.74 18.80
C VAL A 600 -19.19 -11.31 17.96
N ASP A 601 -19.83 -12.24 17.24
CA ASP A 601 -21.02 -11.95 16.42
C ASP A 601 -22.15 -11.38 17.29
N GLY A 602 -22.44 -12.02 18.43
CA GLY A 602 -23.47 -11.56 19.36
C GLY A 602 -23.17 -10.17 19.93
N GLU A 603 -21.91 -9.90 20.31
CA GLU A 603 -21.53 -8.59 20.83
C GLU A 603 -21.59 -7.48 19.76
N LEU A 604 -21.16 -7.75 18.53
CA LEU A 604 -21.17 -6.75 17.45
C LEU A 604 -22.59 -6.49 16.92
N VAL A 605 -23.44 -7.52 16.82
CA VAL A 605 -24.88 -7.37 16.54
C VAL A 605 -25.56 -6.58 17.67
N ARG A 606 -25.25 -6.88 18.95
CA ARG A 606 -25.79 -6.13 20.10
C ARG A 606 -25.44 -4.64 20.03
N ARG A 607 -24.19 -4.29 19.67
CA ARG A 607 -23.81 -2.89 19.47
C ARG A 607 -24.58 -2.21 18.34
N ALA A 608 -24.81 -2.93 17.24
CA ALA A 608 -25.54 -2.41 16.09
C ALA A 608 -27.06 -2.24 16.35
N SER A 609 -27.63 -2.97 17.32
CA SER A 609 -29.07 -3.02 17.57
C SER A 609 -29.71 -1.67 17.97
N GLY A 610 -28.91 -0.73 18.48
CA GLY A 610 -29.36 0.62 18.85
C GLY A 610 -29.37 1.64 17.71
N LEU A 611 -28.99 1.23 16.49
CA LEU A 611 -28.87 2.09 15.32
C LEU A 611 -30.15 2.10 14.49
N LEU A 612 -30.20 2.98 13.47
CA LEU A 612 -31.31 3.07 12.52
C LEU A 612 -31.56 1.72 11.83
N ARG A 613 -32.84 1.33 11.76
CA ARG A 613 -33.31 0.11 11.09
C ARG A 613 -33.59 0.34 9.60
N PHE A 614 -33.56 -0.74 8.84
CA PHE A 614 -33.83 -0.81 7.41
C PHE A 614 -34.88 -1.88 7.13
N ASP A 615 -35.68 -1.68 6.10
CA ASP A 615 -36.66 -2.66 5.65
C ASP A 615 -35.94 -3.87 5.00
N LEU A 616 -34.82 -3.61 4.31
CA LEU A 616 -34.08 -4.61 3.54
C LEU A 616 -32.56 -4.37 3.58
N ALA A 617 -31.79 -5.44 3.78
CA ALA A 617 -30.37 -5.48 3.47
C ALA A 617 -30.12 -6.25 2.16
N VAL A 618 -29.34 -5.67 1.24
CA VAL A 618 -28.94 -6.30 -0.03
C VAL A 618 -27.42 -6.35 -0.08
N LEU A 619 -26.83 -7.54 0.01
CA LEU A 619 -25.38 -7.72 0.14
C LEU A 619 -24.83 -8.57 -1.00
N ASP A 620 -23.84 -8.06 -1.72
CA ASP A 620 -23.09 -8.81 -2.73
C ASP A 620 -22.19 -9.88 -2.07
N ALA A 621 -22.36 -11.15 -2.47
CA ALA A 621 -21.60 -12.29 -1.96
C ALA A 621 -20.07 -12.11 -2.12
N ARG A 622 -19.64 -11.43 -3.19
CA ARG A 622 -18.23 -11.17 -3.50
C ARG A 622 -17.53 -10.31 -2.44
N LEU A 623 -18.29 -9.62 -1.58
CA LEU A 623 -17.75 -8.89 -0.43
C LEU A 623 -17.07 -9.81 0.60
N ALA A 624 -17.33 -11.13 0.56
CA ALA A 624 -16.60 -12.13 1.35
C ALA A 624 -15.11 -12.22 0.99
N GLU A 625 -14.71 -11.74 -0.18
CA GLU A 625 -13.31 -11.75 -0.64
C GLU A 625 -12.63 -10.39 -0.51
N VAL A 626 -13.34 -9.39 0.02
CA VAL A 626 -12.80 -8.03 0.18
C VAL A 626 -12.41 -7.84 1.65
N PRO A 627 -11.10 -7.69 1.96
CA PRO A 627 -10.68 -7.42 3.34
C PRO A 627 -11.28 -6.11 3.85
N ALA A 628 -11.84 -6.14 5.05
CA ALA A 628 -12.25 -4.94 5.77
C ALA A 628 -11.00 -4.27 6.35
N PRO A 629 -10.68 -3.02 5.98
CA PRO A 629 -9.52 -2.32 6.54
C PRO A 629 -9.78 -1.98 8.01
N VAL A 630 -9.07 -2.68 8.92
CA VAL A 630 -9.24 -2.46 10.37
C VAL A 630 -8.22 -1.46 10.93
N ARG A 631 -6.97 -1.46 10.41
CA ARG A 631 -5.83 -0.62 10.87
C ARG A 631 -4.71 -0.47 9.81
N GLU A 632 -5.01 -0.57 8.53
CA GLU A 632 -3.97 -0.28 7.53
C GLU A 632 -3.75 1.24 7.50
N ARG A 633 -2.48 1.67 7.60
CA ARG A 633 -2.12 3.04 7.21
C ARG A 633 -2.47 3.13 5.73
N ALA A 634 -3.34 4.06 5.38
CA ALA A 634 -3.87 4.10 4.02
C ALA A 634 -2.71 4.12 3.01
N GLY A 635 -2.85 3.25 2.01
CA GLY A 635 -1.83 2.94 1.00
C GLY A 635 -1.59 4.10 0.05
N SER A 636 -0.88 3.82 -1.04
CA SER A 636 -0.67 4.81 -2.10
C SER A 636 -1.99 5.43 -2.55
N ALA A 637 -1.98 6.74 -2.86
CA ALA A 637 -3.10 7.39 -3.53
C ALA A 637 -3.42 6.61 -4.80
N GLN A 638 -4.69 6.26 -5.00
CA GLN A 638 -5.14 5.29 -6.00
C GLN A 638 -6.44 5.75 -6.65
N LEU A 639 -6.55 5.55 -7.96
CA LEU A 639 -7.75 5.85 -8.74
C LEU A 639 -8.96 5.04 -8.27
N ALA A 640 -8.78 3.73 -8.06
CA ALA A 640 -9.88 2.83 -7.72
C ALA A 640 -10.02 2.54 -6.20
N GLY A 641 -9.09 3.04 -5.38
CA GLY A 641 -9.15 2.99 -3.91
C GLY A 641 -9.15 1.59 -3.29
N TRP A 642 -8.54 0.59 -3.93
CA TRP A 642 -8.59 -0.80 -3.49
C TRP A 642 -7.88 -1.00 -2.14
N PRO A 643 -8.56 -1.55 -1.10
CA PRO A 643 -7.88 -1.98 0.12
C PRO A 643 -6.83 -3.05 -0.18
N ARG A 644 -5.73 -3.07 0.56
CA ARG A 644 -4.70 -4.10 0.41
C ARG A 644 -5.30 -5.48 0.64
N GLY A 645 -4.98 -6.42 -0.25
CA GLY A 645 -5.53 -7.77 -0.27
C GLY A 645 -6.82 -7.92 -1.04
N SER A 646 -7.34 -6.85 -1.65
CA SER A 646 -8.52 -6.96 -2.52
C SER A 646 -8.19 -7.86 -3.72
N MET A 647 -9.04 -8.86 -3.94
CA MET A 647 -9.06 -9.60 -5.19
C MET A 647 -9.99 -8.93 -6.19
N ARG A 648 -9.53 -8.69 -7.41
CA ARG A 648 -10.33 -8.15 -8.52
C ARG A 648 -10.34 -9.14 -9.68
N GLU A 649 -11.52 -9.35 -10.26
CA GLU A 649 -11.62 -9.98 -11.57
C GLU A 649 -11.04 -9.03 -12.63
N LEU A 650 -10.22 -9.57 -13.52
CA LEU A 650 -9.75 -8.84 -14.69
C LEU A 650 -10.75 -9.03 -15.82
N PRO A 651 -11.06 -7.97 -16.59
CA PRO A 651 -11.90 -8.10 -17.77
C PRO A 651 -11.34 -9.10 -18.76
N THR A 652 -12.18 -9.56 -19.70
CA THR A 652 -11.81 -10.57 -20.70
C THR A 652 -10.79 -10.06 -21.73
N ALA A 653 -10.32 -8.82 -21.59
CA ALA A 653 -9.22 -8.23 -22.34
C ALA A 653 -8.04 -9.20 -22.51
N GLY A 654 -7.54 -9.32 -23.73
CA GLY A 654 -6.41 -10.20 -24.05
C GLY A 654 -5.05 -9.62 -23.64
N VAL A 655 -4.94 -8.30 -23.46
CA VAL A 655 -3.70 -7.62 -23.10
C VAL A 655 -3.92 -6.71 -21.89
N LEU A 656 -3.00 -6.79 -20.93
CA LEU A 656 -2.87 -5.87 -19.80
C LEU A 656 -1.65 -4.97 -20.06
N ARG A 657 -1.81 -3.65 -20.05
CA ARG A 657 -0.68 -2.72 -20.20
C ARG A 657 -0.33 -2.07 -18.87
N LEU A 658 0.85 -2.39 -18.38
CA LEU A 658 1.45 -1.69 -17.25
C LEU A 658 2.08 -0.40 -17.74
N PHE A 659 2.03 0.65 -16.92
CA PHE A 659 2.74 1.90 -17.19
C PHE A 659 3.42 2.43 -15.93
N LEU A 660 4.54 3.11 -16.13
CA LEU A 660 5.33 3.81 -15.12
C LEU A 660 5.74 5.15 -15.71
N HIS A 661 5.57 6.23 -14.96
CA HIS A 661 6.10 7.55 -15.31
C HIS A 661 6.70 8.20 -14.07
N TRP A 662 7.84 8.88 -14.24
CA TRP A 662 8.47 9.63 -13.16
C TRP A 662 9.14 10.89 -13.67
N GLU A 663 9.40 11.78 -12.72
CA GLU A 663 10.24 12.96 -12.88
C GLU A 663 11.38 12.90 -11.86
N GLU A 664 12.55 13.39 -12.26
CA GLU A 664 13.73 13.44 -11.41
C GLU A 664 13.94 14.85 -10.84
N PRO A 665 14.44 14.99 -9.58
CA PRO A 665 14.84 16.28 -9.04
C PRO A 665 15.98 16.91 -9.84
N GLU A 666 16.06 18.24 -9.89
CA GLU A 666 17.02 19.02 -10.69
C GLU A 666 18.50 18.55 -10.58
N LYS A 667 18.90 18.02 -9.43
CA LYS A 667 20.30 17.64 -9.13
C LYS A 667 20.53 16.14 -8.95
N ILE A 668 19.49 15.33 -9.10
CA ILE A 668 19.55 13.89 -8.83
C ILE A 668 18.98 13.18 -10.05
N ARG A 669 19.83 12.48 -10.80
CA ARG A 669 19.34 11.56 -11.85
C ARG A 669 18.52 10.48 -11.17
N VAL A 670 17.36 10.14 -11.73
CA VAL A 670 16.53 9.05 -11.22
C VAL A 670 16.28 8.06 -12.33
N ASP A 671 16.58 6.81 -12.03
CA ASP A 671 16.47 5.67 -12.93
C ASP A 671 15.46 4.70 -12.30
N LEU A 672 14.24 4.68 -12.85
CA LEU A 672 13.20 3.76 -12.40
C LEU A 672 12.94 2.72 -13.50
N ASP A 673 12.83 1.46 -13.11
CA ASP A 673 12.55 0.36 -14.02
C ASP A 673 11.16 -0.23 -13.77
N LEU A 674 10.40 -0.42 -14.85
CA LEU A 674 9.21 -1.24 -14.89
C LEU A 674 9.59 -2.66 -15.32
N SER A 675 9.25 -3.65 -14.52
CA SER A 675 9.59 -5.05 -14.80
C SER A 675 8.45 -5.98 -14.45
N CYS A 676 8.45 -7.19 -15.01
CA CYS A 676 7.51 -8.23 -14.61
C CYS A 676 8.20 -9.59 -14.54
N ALA A 677 8.02 -10.27 -13.41
CA ALA A 677 8.47 -11.65 -13.22
C ALA A 677 7.31 -12.63 -13.45
N PHE A 678 7.59 -13.76 -14.10
CA PHE A 678 6.61 -14.81 -14.39
C PHE A 678 6.93 -16.08 -13.61
N PHE A 679 5.92 -16.67 -12.98
CA PHE A 679 6.06 -17.89 -12.20
C PHE A 679 4.99 -18.92 -12.60
N GLY A 680 5.38 -20.20 -12.53
CA GLY A 680 4.43 -21.31 -12.67
C GLY A 680 3.63 -21.56 -11.39
N ALA A 681 2.81 -22.62 -11.40
CA ALA A 681 1.91 -22.97 -10.29
C ALA A 681 2.59 -23.13 -8.93
N GLU A 682 3.81 -23.68 -8.91
CA GLU A 682 4.58 -23.93 -7.69
C GLU A 682 5.64 -22.86 -7.42
N TRP A 683 5.42 -21.66 -7.97
CA TRP A 683 6.29 -20.49 -7.82
C TRP A 683 7.72 -20.67 -8.37
N GLN A 684 7.95 -21.68 -9.20
CA GLN A 684 9.16 -21.78 -10.01
C GLN A 684 9.17 -20.67 -11.06
N ARG A 685 10.34 -20.06 -11.27
CA ARG A 685 10.49 -18.96 -12.24
C ARG A 685 10.32 -19.48 -13.67
N ALA A 686 9.32 -18.97 -14.38
CA ALA A 686 9.07 -19.24 -15.79
C ALA A 686 9.86 -18.28 -16.70
N GLY A 687 10.06 -17.04 -16.26
CA GLY A 687 10.83 -16.01 -16.97
C GLY A 687 10.61 -14.62 -16.40
N TRP A 688 11.03 -13.59 -17.13
CA TRP A 688 10.78 -12.19 -16.80
C TRP A 688 10.88 -11.31 -18.05
N CYS A 689 10.34 -10.10 -17.97
CA CYS A 689 10.46 -9.04 -18.97
C CYS A 689 10.84 -7.73 -18.26
N ASP A 690 11.92 -7.10 -18.71
CA ASP A 690 12.50 -5.88 -18.13
C ASP A 690 13.35 -5.13 -19.17
N TYR A 691 14.08 -4.10 -18.74
CA TYR A 691 14.99 -3.31 -19.58
C TYR A 691 16.11 -4.13 -20.25
N THR A 692 16.54 -5.25 -19.66
CA THR A 692 17.57 -6.15 -20.22
C THR A 692 16.98 -7.20 -21.16
N ASN A 693 15.72 -7.58 -20.94
CA ASN A 693 14.98 -8.55 -21.73
C ASN A 693 13.62 -7.98 -22.17
N LEU A 694 13.63 -7.20 -23.26
CA LEU A 694 12.47 -6.46 -23.73
C LEU A 694 11.29 -7.32 -24.20
N ARG A 695 11.49 -8.64 -24.35
CA ARG A 695 10.48 -9.59 -24.83
C ARG A 695 10.57 -10.91 -24.07
N PHE A 696 9.43 -11.50 -23.76
CA PHE A 696 9.35 -12.85 -23.18
C PHE A 696 8.40 -13.74 -23.98
N ALA A 697 8.82 -14.99 -24.20
CA ALA A 697 8.08 -15.99 -24.98
C ALA A 697 7.52 -15.46 -26.31
N GLY A 698 8.38 -14.79 -27.08
CA GLY A 698 7.99 -14.04 -28.28
C GLY A 698 7.33 -12.71 -27.91
N ASP A 699 6.03 -12.62 -28.12
CA ASP A 699 5.23 -11.41 -27.91
C ASP A 699 4.22 -11.60 -26.75
N ALA A 700 4.52 -12.53 -25.83
CA ALA A 700 3.69 -12.77 -24.65
C ALA A 700 3.85 -11.65 -23.60
N ALA A 701 5.07 -11.10 -23.48
CA ALA A 701 5.30 -9.83 -22.81
C ALA A 701 6.25 -8.94 -23.63
N ILE A 702 5.98 -7.64 -23.66
CA ILE A 702 6.74 -6.66 -24.45
C ILE A 702 7.00 -5.41 -23.61
N HIS A 703 8.28 -5.06 -23.44
CA HIS A 703 8.73 -3.83 -22.78
C HIS A 703 8.95 -2.69 -23.79
N SER A 704 8.66 -1.45 -23.39
CA SER A 704 8.76 -0.27 -24.25
C SER A 704 10.16 0.29 -24.48
N GLY A 705 11.17 -0.36 -23.91
CA GLY A 705 12.53 0.16 -23.83
C GLY A 705 12.76 0.98 -22.57
N ASP A 706 14.03 1.31 -22.36
CA ASP A 706 14.60 1.76 -21.08
C ASP A 706 14.99 3.24 -21.14
N LEU A 707 14.40 4.05 -20.26
CA LEU A 707 14.76 5.46 -20.08
C LEU A 707 15.41 5.66 -18.71
N THR A 708 16.70 5.98 -18.69
CA THR A 708 17.52 6.00 -17.45
C THR A 708 17.59 7.36 -16.74
N SER A 709 16.82 8.33 -17.23
CA SER A 709 16.75 9.69 -16.68
C SER A 709 15.43 10.34 -17.03
N ALA A 710 14.90 11.18 -16.14
CA ALA A 710 13.57 11.77 -16.27
C ALA A 710 13.52 13.27 -15.97
N PRO A 711 14.28 14.13 -16.66
CA PRO A 711 14.28 15.56 -16.39
C PRO A 711 12.87 16.16 -16.57
N ALA A 712 12.41 16.90 -15.57
CA ALA A 712 11.21 17.71 -15.67
C ALA A 712 11.38 18.78 -16.78
N PRO A 713 10.29 19.18 -17.47
CA PRO A 713 8.90 18.77 -17.25
C PRO A 713 8.47 17.55 -18.09
N LEU A 714 9.37 16.96 -18.88
CA LEU A 714 8.99 15.85 -19.78
C LEU A 714 8.92 14.51 -19.07
N GLY A 715 9.75 14.32 -18.03
CA GLY A 715 9.87 13.05 -17.32
C GLY A 715 10.32 11.88 -18.21
N ALA A 716 10.14 10.67 -17.71
CA ALA A 716 10.35 9.42 -18.44
C ALA A 716 9.15 8.49 -18.28
N THR A 717 8.96 7.58 -19.22
CA THR A 717 7.84 6.63 -19.20
C THR A 717 8.26 5.27 -19.72
N GLU A 718 7.79 4.22 -19.05
CA GLU A 718 7.91 2.85 -19.50
C GLU A 718 6.53 2.18 -19.54
N TYR A 719 6.36 1.30 -20.52
CA TYR A 719 5.21 0.42 -20.65
C TYR A 719 5.65 -1.04 -20.73
N LEU A 720 4.78 -1.92 -20.24
CA LEU A 720 4.94 -3.36 -20.35
C LEU A 720 3.60 -4.00 -20.68
N ASP A 721 3.47 -4.51 -21.92
CA ASP A 721 2.28 -5.24 -22.37
C ASP A 721 2.39 -6.71 -21.98
N LEU A 722 1.32 -7.26 -21.40
CA LEU A 722 1.18 -8.65 -21.00
C LEU A 722 -0.01 -9.27 -21.74
N ASP A 723 0.25 -10.16 -22.70
CA ASP A 723 -0.78 -10.96 -23.36
C ASP A 723 -1.12 -12.17 -22.47
N VAL A 724 -2.29 -12.14 -21.86
CA VAL A 724 -2.68 -13.10 -20.80
C VAL A 724 -2.68 -14.53 -21.34
N ASP A 725 -3.29 -14.75 -22.50
CA ASP A 725 -3.47 -16.09 -23.06
C ASP A 725 -2.13 -16.67 -23.54
N ARG A 726 -1.25 -15.83 -24.12
CA ARG A 726 0.10 -16.27 -24.52
C ARG A 726 1.02 -16.57 -23.34
N LEU A 727 0.90 -15.81 -22.25
CA LEU A 727 1.68 -16.07 -21.03
C LEU A 727 1.27 -17.41 -20.38
N VAL A 728 -0.03 -17.69 -20.30
CA VAL A 728 -0.53 -19.00 -19.83
C VAL A 728 -0.02 -20.13 -20.73
N ALA A 729 -0.10 -19.96 -22.06
CA ALA A 729 0.44 -20.94 -23.00
C ALA A 729 1.97 -21.14 -22.87
N ALA A 730 2.70 -20.13 -22.40
CA ALA A 730 4.13 -20.20 -22.11
C ALA A 730 4.46 -20.80 -20.72
N GLY A 731 3.46 -21.28 -19.97
CA GLY A 731 3.62 -21.92 -18.66
C GLY A 731 3.68 -20.96 -17.48
N ALA A 732 3.35 -19.67 -17.67
CA ALA A 732 3.22 -18.71 -16.59
C ALA A 732 1.80 -18.74 -16.01
N ARG A 733 1.69 -18.97 -14.70
CA ARG A 733 0.44 -18.83 -13.96
C ARG A 733 0.35 -17.48 -13.27
N TYR A 734 1.45 -16.99 -12.72
CA TYR A 734 1.51 -15.73 -12.00
C TYR A 734 2.38 -14.72 -12.73
N ALA A 735 1.86 -13.51 -12.92
CA ALA A 735 2.65 -12.34 -13.30
C ALA A 735 2.80 -11.41 -12.09
N VAL A 736 4.03 -11.02 -11.80
CA VAL A 736 4.40 -10.19 -10.65
C VAL A 736 5.12 -8.94 -11.16
N PRO A 737 4.38 -7.85 -11.41
CA PRO A 737 4.96 -6.55 -11.71
C PRO A 737 5.83 -6.03 -10.57
N MET A 738 6.92 -5.39 -10.94
CA MET A 738 7.88 -4.76 -10.05
C MET A 738 8.25 -3.39 -10.58
N ILE A 739 8.36 -2.43 -9.66
CA ILE A 739 8.93 -1.12 -9.93
C ILE A 739 10.17 -0.99 -9.07
N PHE A 740 11.31 -0.73 -9.68
CA PHE A 740 12.59 -0.52 -9.00
C PHE A 740 13.02 0.92 -9.14
N SER A 741 13.66 1.48 -8.11
CA SER A 741 14.59 2.58 -8.29
C SER A 741 16.00 2.00 -8.38
N PHE A 742 16.52 1.91 -9.60
CA PHE A 742 17.79 1.27 -9.91
C PHE A 742 18.93 1.87 -9.08
N ASN A 743 18.98 3.20 -9.02
CA ASN A 743 19.99 3.96 -8.29
C ASN A 743 19.58 4.33 -6.85
N ALA A 744 18.63 3.57 -6.28
CA ALA A 744 18.22 3.62 -4.88
C ALA A 744 17.75 5.00 -4.39
N VAL A 745 17.04 5.74 -5.24
CA VAL A 745 16.39 7.00 -4.87
C VAL A 745 15.01 6.71 -4.27
N PRO A 746 14.72 7.12 -3.01
CA PRO A 746 13.42 6.89 -2.40
C PRO A 746 12.29 7.61 -3.16
N PHE A 747 11.13 6.95 -3.30
CA PHE A 747 10.00 7.51 -4.05
C PHE A 747 9.52 8.87 -3.50
N GLU A 748 9.58 9.09 -2.19
CA GLU A 748 9.24 10.39 -1.56
C GLU A 748 10.11 11.58 -2.01
N THR A 749 11.26 11.32 -2.62
CA THR A 749 12.13 12.39 -3.13
C THR A 749 11.78 12.81 -4.55
N LEU A 750 10.92 12.06 -5.23
CA LEU A 750 10.54 12.29 -6.63
C LEU A 750 9.47 13.38 -6.70
N PRO A 751 9.62 14.40 -7.56
CA PRO A 751 8.60 15.43 -7.75
C PRO A 751 7.26 14.84 -8.22
N ALA A 752 7.33 13.84 -9.09
CA ALA A 752 6.19 13.06 -9.54
C ALA A 752 6.64 11.64 -9.87
N ALA A 753 5.85 10.64 -9.45
CA ALA A 753 6.07 9.25 -9.81
C ALA A 753 4.75 8.49 -9.72
N ILE A 754 4.29 7.97 -10.86
CA ILE A 754 2.99 7.33 -11.02
C ILE A 754 3.16 6.01 -11.75
N ALA A 755 2.33 5.04 -11.40
CA ALA A 755 2.28 3.76 -12.10
C ALA A 755 0.85 3.24 -12.16
N GLY A 756 0.60 2.27 -13.02
CA GLY A 756 -0.74 1.73 -13.15
C GLY A 756 -0.90 0.61 -14.16
N LEU A 757 -2.17 0.27 -14.37
CA LEU A 757 -2.65 -0.74 -15.28
C LEU A 757 -3.77 -0.14 -16.14
N MET A 758 -3.68 -0.33 -17.45
CA MET A 758 -4.74 0.02 -18.41
C MET A 758 -5.07 -1.17 -19.32
N LEU A 759 -6.24 -1.08 -19.96
CA LEU A 759 -6.74 -2.09 -20.90
C LEU A 759 -6.66 -1.54 -22.34
N PRO A 760 -5.53 -1.70 -23.04
CA PRO A 760 -5.31 -1.05 -24.32
C PRO A 760 -6.27 -1.57 -25.40
N LEU A 761 -6.61 -0.70 -26.35
CA LEU A 761 -7.22 -1.12 -27.62
C LEU A 761 -6.11 -1.50 -28.60
N ARG A 762 -6.31 -2.57 -29.37
CA ARG A 762 -5.39 -2.90 -30.48
C ARG A 762 -5.38 -1.75 -31.49
N GLY A 763 -4.20 -1.23 -31.81
CA GLY A 763 -4.03 -0.05 -32.68
C GLY A 763 -4.50 1.28 -32.09
N GLY A 764 -4.86 1.30 -30.81
CA GLY A 764 -5.24 2.49 -30.05
C GLY A 764 -4.04 3.39 -29.73
N GLU A 765 -4.28 4.41 -28.90
CA GLU A 765 -3.19 5.26 -28.39
C GLU A 765 -2.29 4.49 -27.42
N GLN A 766 -1.05 4.97 -27.24
CA GLN A 766 -0.11 4.35 -26.29
C GLN A 766 -0.62 4.47 -24.85
N PHE A 767 -1.12 5.65 -24.51
CA PHE A 767 -1.83 5.96 -23.28
C PHE A 767 -3.25 6.40 -23.61
N ASP A 768 -4.25 5.77 -23.01
CA ASP A 768 -5.65 6.15 -23.14
C ASP A 768 -6.25 6.30 -21.73
N ALA A 769 -6.54 7.55 -21.36
CA ALA A 769 -7.03 7.91 -20.03
C ALA A 769 -8.36 7.22 -19.69
N ALA A 770 -9.25 7.03 -20.67
CA ALA A 770 -10.52 6.34 -20.46
C ALA A 770 -10.34 4.85 -20.16
N ARG A 771 -9.19 4.26 -20.48
CA ARG A 771 -8.87 2.84 -20.35
C ARG A 771 -7.99 2.50 -19.16
N VAL A 772 -7.61 3.51 -18.36
CA VAL A 772 -6.88 3.30 -17.10
C VAL A 772 -7.80 2.60 -16.11
N ALA A 773 -7.49 1.35 -15.78
CA ALA A 773 -8.23 0.55 -14.82
C ALA A 773 -7.79 0.87 -13.38
N GLN A 774 -6.50 1.15 -13.20
CA GLN A 774 -5.92 1.56 -11.93
C GLN A 774 -4.70 2.46 -12.17
N ARG A 775 -4.59 3.54 -11.41
CA ARG A 775 -3.40 4.39 -11.31
C ARG A 775 -3.10 4.61 -9.84
N PHE A 776 -1.82 4.62 -9.48
CA PHE A 776 -1.37 4.86 -8.12
C PHE A 776 -0.05 5.62 -8.09
N ASP A 777 0.14 6.37 -7.01
CA ASP A 777 1.36 7.15 -6.80
C ASP A 777 2.44 6.32 -6.12
N LEU A 778 3.69 6.50 -6.53
CA LEU A 778 4.85 5.98 -5.83
C LEU A 778 5.25 6.99 -4.76
N GLN A 779 5.12 6.62 -3.49
CA GLN A 779 5.38 7.52 -2.37
C GLN A 779 6.10 6.80 -1.23
N GLY A 780 6.70 7.60 -0.34
CA GLY A 780 7.39 7.14 0.86
C GLY A 780 8.85 6.75 0.64
N VAL A 781 9.51 6.37 1.73
CA VAL A 781 10.94 6.00 1.80
C VAL A 781 11.33 4.73 1.02
N ALA A 782 10.39 4.10 0.32
CA ALA A 782 10.63 2.87 -0.41
C ALA A 782 11.40 3.13 -1.72
N GLN A 783 12.15 2.13 -2.17
CA GLN A 783 12.90 2.15 -3.43
C GLN A 783 12.44 1.03 -4.38
N MET A 784 11.51 0.19 -3.93
CA MET A 784 10.97 -0.93 -4.69
C MET A 784 9.49 -1.11 -4.33
N MET A 785 8.68 -1.48 -5.33
CA MET A 785 7.26 -1.73 -5.15
C MET A 785 6.79 -2.93 -5.96
N MET A 786 6.04 -3.81 -5.30
CA MET A 786 5.23 -4.87 -5.89
C MET A 786 3.76 -4.46 -5.73
N PRO A 787 3.16 -3.81 -6.74
CA PRO A 787 1.83 -3.22 -6.61
C PRO A 787 0.73 -4.29 -6.52
N PHE A 788 0.86 -5.36 -7.30
CA PHE A 788 -0.10 -6.46 -7.32
C PHE A 788 0.50 -7.76 -7.87
N VAL A 789 -0.24 -8.85 -7.73
CA VAL A 789 0.04 -10.17 -8.32
C VAL A 789 -1.14 -10.55 -9.20
N VAL A 790 -0.89 -11.01 -10.42
CA VAL A 790 -1.94 -11.48 -11.34
C VAL A 790 -1.91 -12.99 -11.45
N ASP A 791 -3.00 -13.67 -11.08
CA ASP A 791 -3.28 -15.07 -11.46
C ASP A 791 -3.86 -15.05 -12.88
N LEU A 792 -3.01 -15.37 -13.86
CA LEU A 792 -3.29 -15.28 -15.29
C LEU A 792 -4.32 -16.34 -15.73
N GLU A 793 -4.28 -17.53 -15.13
CA GLU A 793 -5.22 -18.61 -15.44
C GLU A 793 -6.63 -18.28 -14.95
N ARG A 794 -6.75 -17.74 -13.74
CA ARG A 794 -8.05 -17.34 -13.18
C ARG A 794 -8.48 -15.94 -13.62
N ARG A 795 -7.59 -15.18 -14.25
CA ARG A 795 -7.79 -13.76 -14.60
C ARG A 795 -8.15 -12.91 -13.38
N ARG A 796 -7.39 -13.08 -12.30
CA ARG A 796 -7.60 -12.35 -11.03
C ARG A 796 -6.37 -11.55 -10.64
N LEU A 797 -6.59 -10.35 -10.13
CA LEU A 797 -5.55 -9.46 -9.61
C LEU A 797 -5.67 -9.34 -8.10
N LEU A 798 -4.59 -9.67 -7.38
CA LEU A 798 -4.41 -9.41 -5.96
C LEU A 798 -3.70 -8.08 -5.75
N TRP A 799 -4.40 -7.09 -5.21
CA TRP A 799 -3.79 -5.82 -4.85
C TRP A 799 -2.89 -5.97 -3.61
N THR A 800 -1.57 -5.91 -3.77
CA THR A 800 -0.62 -6.17 -2.69
C THR A 800 -0.06 -4.91 -2.04
N ASP A 801 0.06 -3.81 -2.79
CA ASP A 801 0.61 -2.52 -2.34
C ASP A 801 1.87 -2.69 -1.46
N LEU A 802 2.78 -3.55 -1.92
CA LEU A 802 3.91 -4.04 -1.15
C LEU A 802 5.16 -3.25 -1.54
N THR A 803 5.56 -2.30 -0.70
CA THR A 803 6.90 -1.71 -0.79
C THR A 803 7.95 -2.70 -0.31
N LEU A 804 9.18 -2.67 -0.85
CA LEU A 804 10.30 -3.50 -0.38
C LEU A 804 11.52 -2.60 -0.03
N PRO A 805 12.30 -2.87 1.05
CA PRO A 805 13.45 -2.06 1.39
C PRO A 805 14.59 -2.39 0.44
N GLY A 806 15.27 -1.36 -0.02
CA GLY A 806 16.53 -1.54 -0.72
C GLY A 806 17.67 -1.89 0.23
N THR A 807 18.45 -2.91 -0.12
CA THR A 807 19.73 -3.24 0.55
C THR A 807 20.91 -3.38 -0.42
N ALA A 808 20.68 -3.19 -1.71
CA ALA A 808 21.67 -3.29 -2.78
C ALA A 808 21.90 -1.93 -3.46
N GLU A 809 23.04 -1.79 -4.13
CA GLU A 809 23.36 -0.59 -4.91
C GLU A 809 22.64 -0.57 -6.27
N TYR A 810 22.14 -1.73 -6.74
CA TYR A 810 21.42 -1.93 -8.01
C TYR A 810 20.35 -3.03 -7.85
N TYR A 811 19.20 -2.90 -8.53
CA TYR A 811 18.09 -3.87 -8.46
C TYR A 811 17.64 -4.35 -9.85
N ASP A 812 17.55 -5.66 -10.04
CA ASP A 812 16.97 -6.27 -11.24
C ASP A 812 16.17 -7.55 -10.92
N VAL A 813 15.16 -7.87 -11.73
CA VAL A 813 14.30 -9.05 -11.49
C VAL A 813 15.08 -10.36 -11.60
N GLY A 814 16.08 -10.42 -12.46
CA GLY A 814 16.92 -11.60 -12.67
C GLY A 814 17.62 -12.06 -11.38
N GLN A 815 18.19 -11.12 -10.62
CA GLN A 815 18.92 -11.34 -9.38
C GLN A 815 18.00 -11.62 -8.19
N PHE A 816 16.82 -10.97 -8.14
CA PHE A 816 15.90 -11.05 -7.00
C PHE A 816 14.75 -12.06 -7.16
N GLY A 817 14.68 -12.79 -8.29
CA GLY A 817 13.57 -13.68 -8.64
C GLY A 817 13.03 -14.58 -7.52
N ASP A 818 13.89 -15.30 -6.78
CA ASP A 818 13.45 -16.18 -5.68
C ASP A 818 12.85 -15.42 -4.49
N GLN A 819 13.38 -14.22 -4.20
CA GLN A 819 12.86 -13.37 -3.12
C GLN A 819 11.51 -12.77 -3.50
N LEU A 820 11.35 -12.40 -4.78
CA LEU A 820 10.09 -11.90 -5.33
C LEU A 820 9.02 -12.99 -5.34
N ALA A 821 9.36 -14.20 -5.80
CA ALA A 821 8.47 -15.37 -5.74
C ALA A 821 7.96 -15.59 -4.32
N ARG A 822 8.87 -15.56 -3.35
CA ARG A 822 8.54 -15.72 -1.93
C ARG A 822 7.63 -14.60 -1.42
N ALA A 823 7.98 -13.35 -1.71
CA ALA A 823 7.20 -12.19 -1.26
C ALA A 823 5.76 -12.25 -1.82
N ALA A 824 5.63 -12.49 -3.12
CA ALA A 824 4.35 -12.62 -3.81
C ALA A 824 3.52 -13.80 -3.27
N ALA A 825 4.14 -14.98 -3.11
CA ALA A 825 3.44 -16.14 -2.58
C ALA A 825 2.99 -15.96 -1.12
N ASP A 826 3.82 -15.35 -0.28
CA ASP A 826 3.44 -15.03 1.09
C ASP A 826 2.30 -13.99 1.14
N GLN A 827 2.25 -13.02 0.22
CA GLN A 827 1.08 -12.14 0.10
C GLN A 827 -0.18 -12.91 -0.28
N GLN A 828 -0.09 -13.76 -1.32
CA GLN A 828 -1.23 -14.54 -1.79
C GLN A 828 -1.80 -15.41 -0.67
N GLU A 829 -0.97 -16.18 0.02
CA GLU A 829 -1.41 -17.04 1.12
C GLU A 829 -1.96 -16.23 2.30
N HIS A 830 -1.31 -15.10 2.65
CA HIS A 830 -1.77 -14.24 3.74
C HIS A 830 -3.14 -13.63 3.49
N PHE A 831 -3.43 -13.21 2.26
CA PHE A 831 -4.71 -12.57 1.92
C PHE A 831 -5.80 -13.57 1.57
N LEU A 832 -5.47 -14.70 0.95
CA LEU A 832 -6.44 -15.73 0.56
C LEU A 832 -6.69 -16.80 1.64
N GLY A 833 -5.94 -16.80 2.75
CA GLY A 833 -6.08 -17.79 3.83
C GLY A 833 -7.35 -17.67 4.68
N GLY A 834 -8.25 -16.74 4.40
CA GLY A 834 -9.52 -16.59 5.12
C GLY A 834 -9.38 -16.12 6.58
N HIS A 835 -8.21 -15.64 6.99
CA HIS A 835 -7.90 -15.25 8.37
C HIS A 835 -8.12 -13.76 8.67
N ARG A 836 -8.78 -13.03 7.77
CA ARG A 836 -9.06 -11.60 7.88
C ARG A 836 -10.57 -11.35 7.89
N THR A 837 -10.95 -10.28 8.57
CA THR A 837 -12.30 -9.75 8.49
C THR A 837 -12.56 -9.25 7.08
N THR A 838 -13.74 -9.53 6.57
CA THR A 838 -14.20 -9.13 5.24
C THR A 838 -15.19 -7.97 5.32
N VAL A 839 -15.41 -7.24 4.24
CA VAL A 839 -16.47 -6.21 4.17
C VAL A 839 -17.84 -6.85 4.40
N LEU A 840 -18.04 -8.08 3.92
CA LEU A 840 -19.24 -8.86 4.22
C LEU A 840 -19.43 -9.09 5.71
N ASP A 841 -18.39 -9.44 6.48
CA ASP A 841 -18.50 -9.63 7.93
C ASP A 841 -19.05 -8.37 8.63
N VAL A 842 -18.54 -7.20 8.25
CA VAL A 842 -18.96 -5.93 8.84
C VAL A 842 -20.42 -5.65 8.52
N LEU A 843 -20.81 -5.79 7.25
CA LEU A 843 -22.20 -5.62 6.83
C LEU A 843 -23.13 -6.68 7.42
N ALA A 844 -22.64 -7.90 7.66
CA ALA A 844 -23.43 -8.98 8.24
C ALA A 844 -23.87 -8.67 9.67
N TRP A 845 -23.01 -8.06 10.50
CA TRP A 845 -23.40 -7.62 11.85
C TRP A 845 -24.46 -6.52 11.81
N HIS A 846 -24.31 -5.57 10.89
CA HIS A 846 -25.27 -4.49 10.72
C HIS A 846 -26.60 -4.99 10.17
N ALA A 847 -26.59 -5.79 9.11
CA ALA A 847 -27.79 -6.36 8.50
C ALA A 847 -28.56 -7.23 9.50
N ALA A 848 -27.87 -8.12 10.23
CA ALA A 848 -28.51 -8.99 11.22
C ALA A 848 -29.14 -8.21 12.40
N ALA A 849 -28.62 -7.03 12.75
CA ALA A 849 -29.18 -6.20 13.81
C ALA A 849 -30.29 -5.24 13.32
N ARG A 850 -30.12 -4.70 12.11
CA ARG A 850 -30.82 -3.50 11.64
C ARG A 850 -31.83 -3.76 10.54
N ALA A 851 -31.78 -4.90 9.84
CA ALA A 851 -32.66 -5.16 8.70
C ALA A 851 -33.79 -6.15 9.03
N ASP A 852 -34.99 -5.91 8.51
CA ASP A 852 -36.13 -6.84 8.64
C ASP A 852 -36.00 -8.04 7.71
N ARG A 853 -35.43 -7.83 6.51
CA ARG A 853 -35.12 -8.87 5.52
C ARG A 853 -33.68 -8.75 5.03
N ILE A 854 -33.03 -9.87 4.71
CA ILE A 854 -31.63 -9.89 4.28
C ILE A 854 -31.50 -10.77 3.04
N VAL A 855 -30.96 -10.19 1.98
CA VAL A 855 -30.77 -10.84 0.69
C VAL A 855 -29.30 -10.79 0.29
N ILE A 856 -28.75 -11.96 -0.05
CA ILE A 856 -27.42 -12.10 -0.63
C ILE A 856 -27.55 -12.20 -2.14
N VAL A 857 -26.77 -11.40 -2.87
CA VAL A 857 -26.72 -11.37 -4.35
C VAL A 857 -25.45 -12.08 -4.81
N HIS A 858 -25.60 -13.06 -5.69
CA HIS A 858 -24.51 -13.87 -6.23
C HIS A 858 -23.93 -13.28 -7.51
N ALA A 859 -22.76 -13.76 -7.92
CA ALA A 859 -22.05 -13.24 -9.10
C ALA A 859 -22.82 -13.44 -10.43
N ASP A 860 -23.68 -14.45 -10.50
CA ASP A 860 -24.57 -14.72 -11.64
C ASP A 860 -25.90 -13.92 -11.60
N GLY A 861 -26.07 -13.06 -10.60
CA GLY A 861 -27.26 -12.23 -10.39
C GLY A 861 -28.42 -12.91 -9.66
N THR A 862 -28.29 -14.21 -9.32
CA THR A 862 -29.26 -14.92 -8.48
C THR A 862 -29.18 -14.45 -7.02
N ARG A 863 -30.16 -14.83 -6.19
CA ARG A 863 -30.30 -14.30 -4.82
C ARG A 863 -30.65 -15.38 -3.80
N THR A 864 -30.23 -15.17 -2.55
CA THR A 864 -30.61 -16.00 -1.41
C THR A 864 -31.09 -15.14 -0.25
N GLU A 865 -32.33 -15.33 0.20
CA GLU A 865 -32.85 -14.69 1.42
C GLU A 865 -32.40 -15.51 2.65
N VAL A 866 -31.91 -14.83 3.69
CA VAL A 866 -31.33 -15.46 4.88
C VAL A 866 -31.95 -14.93 6.17
N PRO A 867 -32.01 -15.73 7.25
CA PRO A 867 -32.40 -15.23 8.55
C PRO A 867 -31.38 -14.20 9.07
N ALA A 868 -31.81 -13.37 10.04
CA ALA A 868 -31.00 -12.35 10.70
C ALA A 868 -29.87 -12.95 11.56
N SER A 869 -28.86 -13.50 10.90
CA SER A 869 -27.71 -14.17 11.51
C SER A 869 -26.45 -13.92 10.68
N PRO A 870 -25.36 -13.39 11.28
CA PRO A 870 -24.09 -13.23 10.57
C PRO A 870 -23.53 -14.56 10.05
N ALA A 871 -23.79 -15.67 10.74
CA ALA A 871 -23.40 -16.99 10.28
C ALA A 871 -24.18 -17.44 9.04
N ALA A 872 -25.49 -17.18 8.97
CA ALA A 872 -26.32 -17.51 7.82
C ALA A 872 -25.93 -16.67 6.58
N ILE A 873 -25.64 -15.38 6.78
CA ILE A 873 -25.15 -14.49 5.72
C ILE A 873 -23.85 -15.02 5.10
N ARG A 874 -22.86 -15.37 5.94
CA ARG A 874 -21.60 -15.97 5.46
C ARG A 874 -21.80 -17.30 4.75
N ALA A 875 -22.67 -18.16 5.27
CA ALA A 875 -22.96 -19.45 4.66
C ALA A 875 -23.59 -19.28 3.27
N ALA A 876 -24.54 -18.35 3.12
CA ALA A 876 -25.15 -18.04 1.83
C ALA A 876 -24.14 -17.43 0.85
N ALA A 877 -23.29 -16.49 1.29
CA ALA A 877 -22.28 -15.88 0.41
C ALA A 877 -21.20 -16.87 -0.09
N ALA A 878 -21.06 -18.04 0.54
CA ALA A 878 -20.17 -19.10 0.08
C ALA A 878 -20.81 -20.00 -1.01
N LEU A 879 -22.11 -19.84 -1.28
CA LEU A 879 -22.79 -20.56 -2.36
C LEU A 879 -22.42 -19.95 -3.71
N PRO A 880 -22.29 -20.76 -4.78
CA PRO A 880 -21.98 -20.24 -6.10
C PRO A 880 -23.16 -19.53 -6.78
N SER A 881 -24.38 -19.87 -6.38
CA SER A 881 -25.64 -19.35 -6.92
C SER A 881 -26.78 -19.52 -5.89
N GLY A 882 -27.91 -18.88 -6.17
CA GLY A 882 -29.14 -18.95 -5.41
C GLY A 882 -30.36 -19.08 -6.33
N GLU A 883 -31.47 -18.50 -5.92
CA GLU A 883 -32.74 -18.55 -6.65
C GLU A 883 -32.88 -17.36 -7.63
N PRO A 884 -33.70 -17.48 -8.70
CA PRO A 884 -34.02 -16.37 -9.59
C PRO A 884 -34.55 -15.15 -8.83
N ALA A 885 -34.07 -13.96 -9.20
CA ALA A 885 -34.33 -12.74 -8.45
C ALA A 885 -35.80 -12.29 -8.48
N ALA A 886 -36.47 -12.24 -7.32
CA ALA A 886 -37.72 -11.51 -7.16
C ALA A 886 -37.48 -9.98 -7.24
N SER A 887 -38.43 -9.24 -7.81
CA SER A 887 -38.37 -7.77 -7.87
C SER A 887 -38.40 -7.15 -6.47
N ILE A 888 -37.50 -6.22 -6.22
CA ILE A 888 -37.46 -5.43 -4.98
C ILE A 888 -38.38 -4.22 -5.16
N ALA A 889 -39.27 -3.98 -4.19
CA ALA A 889 -40.21 -2.87 -4.25
C ALA A 889 -39.47 -1.51 -4.26
N PRO A 890 -39.82 -0.59 -5.17
CA PRO A 890 -39.25 0.76 -5.16
C PRO A 890 -39.56 1.51 -3.87
N GLY A 891 -38.65 2.38 -3.42
CA GLY A 891 -38.84 3.23 -2.24
C GLY A 891 -38.63 2.53 -0.90
N THR A 892 -38.15 1.28 -0.91
CA THR A 892 -37.79 0.51 0.29
C THR A 892 -36.54 1.12 0.95
N THR A 893 -36.51 1.25 2.28
CA THR A 893 -35.35 1.79 3.02
C THR A 893 -34.29 0.70 3.18
N MET A 894 -33.08 0.95 2.66
CA MET A 894 -32.10 -0.12 2.42
C MET A 894 -30.74 0.11 3.08
N LEU A 895 -30.14 -1.00 3.52
CA LEU A 895 -28.69 -1.14 3.70
C LEU A 895 -28.14 -1.96 2.52
N ALA A 896 -27.40 -1.33 1.62
CA ALA A 896 -26.80 -2.02 0.48
C ALA A 896 -25.28 -2.13 0.61
N GLY A 897 -24.74 -3.27 0.20
CA GLY A 897 -23.31 -3.49 0.05
C GLY A 897 -23.01 -4.11 -1.30
N ALA A 898 -22.15 -3.47 -2.10
CA ALA A 898 -21.74 -3.97 -3.40
C ALA A 898 -20.22 -3.81 -3.60
N VAL A 899 -19.61 -4.69 -4.40
CA VAL A 899 -18.21 -4.51 -4.78
C VAL A 899 -18.03 -3.24 -5.63
N ASP A 900 -18.98 -2.98 -6.52
CA ASP A 900 -18.98 -1.86 -7.46
C ASP A 900 -20.33 -1.12 -7.42
N ALA A 901 -20.34 0.16 -7.83
CA ALA A 901 -21.56 0.95 -7.86
C ALA A 901 -22.62 0.41 -8.85
N THR A 902 -22.19 -0.32 -9.90
CA THR A 902 -23.08 -0.92 -10.89
C THR A 902 -23.95 -2.02 -10.31
N GLY A 903 -23.50 -2.72 -9.25
CA GLY A 903 -24.31 -3.67 -8.51
C GLY A 903 -25.51 -3.03 -7.79
N LEU A 904 -25.53 -1.71 -7.68
CA LEU A 904 -26.67 -0.93 -7.13
C LEU A 904 -27.61 -0.42 -8.23
N ASP A 905 -27.31 -0.66 -9.50
CA ASP A 905 -28.18 -0.31 -10.61
C ASP A 905 -29.45 -1.17 -10.60
N GLY A 906 -30.56 -0.58 -11.00
CA GLY A 906 -31.89 -1.21 -10.90
C GLY A 906 -32.52 -1.21 -9.50
N LEU A 907 -31.77 -0.97 -8.42
CA LEU A 907 -32.35 -0.72 -7.09
C LEU A 907 -32.91 0.71 -7.01
N THR A 908 -34.12 0.88 -6.48
CA THR A 908 -34.72 2.21 -6.26
C THR A 908 -34.89 2.43 -4.75
N PRO A 909 -33.86 2.96 -4.06
CA PRO A 909 -33.89 3.11 -2.60
C PRO A 909 -34.90 4.17 -2.14
N GLY A 910 -35.47 3.96 -0.96
CA GLY A 910 -36.25 4.96 -0.22
C GLY A 910 -35.37 5.98 0.52
N PRO A 911 -35.96 7.08 1.03
CA PRO A 911 -35.25 8.08 1.82
C PRO A 911 -34.52 7.46 3.03
N GLY A 912 -33.29 7.89 3.29
CA GLY A 912 -32.47 7.37 4.40
C GLY A 912 -31.74 6.05 4.10
N SER A 913 -31.84 5.53 2.87
CA SER A 913 -31.06 4.36 2.45
C SER A 913 -29.58 4.66 2.36
N VAL A 914 -28.77 3.69 2.75
CA VAL A 914 -27.31 3.78 2.79
C VAL A 914 -26.69 2.70 1.90
N ALA A 915 -25.55 3.02 1.28
CA ALA A 915 -24.80 2.07 0.48
C ALA A 915 -23.30 2.15 0.76
N LEU A 916 -22.68 0.98 0.84
CA LEU A 916 -21.23 0.81 0.83
C LEU A 916 -20.83 0.18 -0.50
N THR A 917 -20.01 0.89 -1.27
CA THR A 917 -19.34 0.37 -2.46
C THR A 917 -17.83 0.24 -2.18
N VAL A 918 -17.20 -0.83 -2.68
CA VAL A 918 -15.74 -0.96 -2.59
C VAL A 918 -15.05 -0.08 -3.64
N THR A 919 -15.65 0.02 -4.83
CA THR A 919 -15.18 0.89 -5.91
C THR A 919 -16.31 1.81 -6.41
N GLY A 920 -15.91 3.01 -6.83
CA GLY A 920 -16.83 4.03 -7.31
C GLY A 920 -17.67 4.65 -6.19
N HIS A 921 -18.45 5.66 -6.55
CA HIS A 921 -19.38 6.32 -5.64
C HIS A 921 -20.80 5.86 -5.93
N PRO A 922 -21.62 5.60 -4.90
CA PRO A 922 -23.02 5.31 -5.11
C PRO A 922 -23.71 6.57 -5.67
N GLY A 923 -24.73 6.39 -6.53
CA GLY A 923 -25.47 7.51 -7.09
C GLY A 923 -26.15 8.38 -6.03
N SER A 924 -26.58 9.59 -6.39
CA SER A 924 -27.11 10.63 -5.48
C SER A 924 -28.32 10.22 -4.62
N ARG A 925 -28.99 9.12 -4.95
CA ARG A 925 -30.10 8.52 -4.19
C ARG A 925 -29.67 7.74 -2.94
N TRP A 926 -28.36 7.56 -2.73
CA TRP A 926 -27.80 6.81 -1.62
C TRP A 926 -26.98 7.71 -0.69
N THR A 927 -27.03 7.45 0.61
CA THR A 927 -26.01 7.93 1.54
C THR A 927 -24.82 6.97 1.53
N ALA A 928 -23.65 7.45 1.10
CA ALA A 928 -22.44 6.63 1.05
C ALA A 928 -21.92 6.28 2.46
N LEU A 929 -21.52 5.04 2.66
CA LEU A 929 -20.84 4.54 3.85
C LEU A 929 -19.50 3.92 3.48
N SER A 930 -18.54 4.00 4.39
CA SER A 930 -17.32 3.18 4.35
C SER A 930 -17.34 2.08 5.41
N THR A 931 -16.54 1.03 5.21
CA THR A 931 -16.35 -0.04 6.20
C THR A 931 -15.87 0.50 7.54
N ILE A 932 -15.11 1.58 7.47
CA ILE A 932 -14.52 2.33 8.58
C ILE A 932 -15.63 3.05 9.38
N ASP A 933 -16.62 3.65 8.71
CA ASP A 933 -17.79 4.26 9.35
C ASP A 933 -18.63 3.20 10.07
N LEU A 934 -18.89 2.07 9.41
CA LEU A 934 -19.62 0.95 9.99
C LEU A 934 -18.94 0.37 11.24
N PHE A 935 -17.61 0.35 11.31
CA PHE A 935 -16.91 0.00 12.54
C PHE A 935 -17.03 1.09 13.62
N GLY A 936 -17.00 2.37 13.22
CA GLY A 936 -17.17 3.51 14.12
C GLY A 936 -18.52 3.52 14.83
N GLU A 937 -19.57 3.04 14.16
CA GLU A 937 -20.92 2.89 14.72
C GLU A 937 -21.03 1.78 15.79
N LEU A 938 -19.98 0.98 16.01
CA LEU A 938 -19.96 -0.13 16.98
C LEU A 938 -18.99 0.12 18.16
N PRO A 939 -19.08 1.27 18.86
CA PRO A 939 -18.12 1.62 19.90
C PRO A 939 -18.11 0.58 21.04
N PRO A 940 -16.97 0.37 21.71
CA PRO A 940 -16.95 -0.39 22.96
C PRO A 940 -17.85 0.28 24.00
N ALA A 941 -18.35 -0.51 24.95
CA ALA A 941 -19.04 0.05 26.11
C ALA A 941 -18.09 1.00 26.85
N VAL A 942 -18.52 2.26 27.02
CA VAL A 942 -17.79 3.23 27.83
C VAL A 942 -17.76 2.69 29.25
N THR A 943 -16.56 2.43 29.77
CA THR A 943 -16.38 2.20 31.20
C THR A 943 -16.72 3.51 31.90
N GLY A 944 -17.87 3.57 32.55
CA GLY A 944 -18.21 4.65 33.48
C GLY A 944 -17.27 4.71 34.67
#